data_AF-A0A7Y3CSY5-F1
#
_entry.id   AF-A0A7Y3CSY5-F1
#
_cell.length_a   1.000
_cell.length_b   1.000
_cell.length_c   1.000
_cell.angle_alpha   90.00
_cell.angle_beta   90.00
_cell.angle_gamma   90.00
#
_symmetry.space_group_name_H-M   'P 1'
#
loop_
_entity.id
_entity.type
_entity.pdbx_description
1 polymer ?
#
loop_
_entity_poly.entity_id
_entity_poly.type
_entity_poly.pdbx_seq_one_letter_code
_entity_poly.pdbx_strand_id
1 'polypeptide(L)'
;MCLLQLKSRRFALAVFPALCVLAGNAVGANSEFTWPVEADLVYNDGDLADVWHDSGGDVSIWNTKDDLKIFINSGEDLKIEEIAIHVVQYTADFDAILDKKSRKPKVSKLEFKTDYLGDYGSAVDSHLEVISLDNYDICWGMDPEKCPANLYIIVAAELGAGETVYADGTGTFDRVDKDAVWAWYVEYPLAKIESGHFVDANVNGLYFETPTQSGVTGDSGQFRFIPDERIDFAVGNLRLGDAEAARAVAPDDLFGTDMDDNRVLNVARLLQSFDADGNPAQGAINISAPVVACLNGVLGDSEMPPPEEFFADDYAVGQLIDATIAACDGQVTLAAVTKEEAKENLNAGMKAGNLMKRNISKTPEMLSDKAKIEIAPVYVPAQRADGSPTSVVYHDEYGEVIEDRNVAKPIVVSYLDGIEGTDAADVFVAISRDDGDTWKRRNLSKTADKSSLLGFPGDSKKPMLKVKDNKIFVAWTDKYCRGGRPGYAIEVCPDDSPDCQICRDTEHGEICTIDYPGDDAYWQDDIFGVAGPQRSVIYEEFPEMGERPYSCVWTARAVIEPNTGDIQWFKPEKVSSGRRDAYQIFAGAGTDVAFAIVWQEDPKGLRPGEGEGPGDGWSGARSTNKTDIWYSYITLGDFGKIDYNYP
;
A
#
# COMPACT_ATOMS: atom_id res chain seq x y z
N MET A 1 45.61 37.99 -15.33
CA MET A 1 45.04 38.34 -14.01
C MET A 1 43.80 37.49 -13.70
N CYS A 2 43.81 36.17 -13.97
CA CYS A 2 42.64 35.30 -13.80
C CYS A 2 43.02 34.00 -13.06
N LEU A 3 43.48 34.15 -11.82
CA LEU A 3 43.98 33.05 -10.97
C LEU A 3 43.54 33.19 -9.50
N LEU A 4 42.56 34.07 -9.23
CA LEU A 4 42.06 34.42 -7.88
C LEU A 4 40.56 34.16 -7.69
N GLN A 5 39.80 33.94 -8.77
CA GLN A 5 38.35 33.63 -8.74
C GLN A 5 38.03 32.15 -8.44
N LEU A 6 39.02 31.24 -8.49
CA LEU A 6 38.79 29.79 -8.36
C LEU A 6 38.65 29.26 -6.92
N LYS A 7 38.67 30.13 -5.89
CA LYS A 7 38.59 29.68 -4.48
C LYS A 7 37.17 29.33 -3.99
N SER A 8 36.11 29.78 -4.65
CA SER A 8 34.71 29.50 -4.26
C SER A 8 34.16 28.18 -4.82
N ARG A 9 34.66 27.70 -5.96
CA ARG A 9 34.13 26.51 -6.66
C ARG A 9 34.62 25.16 -6.11
N ARG A 10 34.65 24.97 -4.78
CA ARG A 10 34.96 23.68 -4.14
C ARG A 10 33.76 22.72 -4.05
N PHE A 11 32.53 23.21 -4.21
CA PHE A 11 31.31 22.41 -4.04
C PHE A 11 31.10 21.36 -5.15
N ALA A 12 31.37 21.73 -6.41
CA ALA A 12 30.99 20.91 -7.57
C ALA A 12 31.85 19.64 -7.77
N LEU A 13 33.12 19.63 -7.36
CA LEU A 13 34.04 18.51 -7.63
C LEU A 13 34.05 17.41 -6.57
N ALA A 14 33.46 17.64 -5.39
CA ALA A 14 33.46 16.67 -4.29
C ALA A 14 32.24 15.73 -4.30
N VAL A 15 31.09 16.22 -4.77
CA VAL A 15 29.83 15.46 -4.77
C VAL A 15 29.78 14.42 -5.91
N PHE A 16 30.28 14.78 -7.09
CA PHE A 16 30.21 13.93 -8.29
C PHE A 16 30.91 12.56 -8.14
N PRO A 17 32.14 12.46 -7.62
CA PRO A 17 32.79 11.16 -7.43
C PRO A 17 32.14 10.33 -6.31
N ALA A 18 31.59 10.98 -5.28
CA ALA A 18 31.07 10.29 -4.11
C ALA A 18 29.75 9.55 -4.38
N LEU A 19 28.81 10.18 -5.11
CA LEU A 19 27.55 9.50 -5.49
C LEU A 19 27.81 8.36 -6.48
N CYS A 20 28.65 8.57 -7.50
CA CYS A 20 28.90 7.55 -8.53
C CYS A 20 29.68 6.33 -8.03
N VAL A 21 30.41 6.41 -6.91
CA VAL A 21 31.15 5.26 -6.35
C VAL A 21 30.33 4.50 -5.30
N LEU A 22 29.41 5.15 -4.57
CA LEU A 22 28.51 4.46 -3.64
C LEU A 22 27.31 3.79 -4.34
N ALA A 23 26.92 4.26 -5.53
CA ALA A 23 25.93 3.58 -6.38
C ALA A 23 26.46 2.29 -7.06
N GLY A 24 27.71 1.90 -6.82
CA GLY A 24 28.38 0.80 -7.55
C GLY A 24 28.55 -0.52 -6.79
N ASN A 25 28.13 -0.64 -5.53
CA ASN A 25 28.28 -1.87 -4.73
C ASN A 25 27.08 -2.12 -3.80
N ALA A 26 25.94 -2.43 -4.39
CA ALA A 26 24.81 -3.10 -3.72
C ALA A 26 24.26 -4.15 -4.69
N VAL A 27 24.87 -5.34 -4.69
CA VAL A 27 24.41 -6.49 -5.49
C VAL A 27 23.58 -7.40 -4.59
N GLY A 28 22.30 -7.56 -4.90
CA GLY A 28 21.41 -8.49 -4.24
C GLY A 28 19.94 -8.08 -4.34
N ALA A 29 19.09 -9.03 -4.75
CA ALA A 29 17.62 -8.99 -4.69
C ALA A 29 16.91 -7.75 -5.30
N ASN A 30 16.71 -7.80 -6.62
CA ASN A 30 15.39 -7.54 -7.17
C ASN A 30 14.85 -8.87 -7.70
N SER A 31 13.69 -9.30 -7.20
CA SER A 31 12.76 -10.23 -7.84
C SER A 31 11.38 -9.83 -7.35
N GLU A 32 10.40 -9.72 -8.24
CA GLU A 32 9.02 -9.46 -7.82
C GLU A 32 8.53 -10.51 -6.81
N PHE A 33 7.89 -10.04 -5.76
CA PHE A 33 6.96 -10.83 -4.96
C PHE A 33 5.63 -10.08 -4.95
N THR A 34 4.64 -10.74 -5.54
CA THR A 34 3.24 -10.38 -5.65
C THR A 34 2.45 -11.65 -5.32
N TRP A 35 1.26 -11.51 -4.72
CA TRP A 35 0.32 -12.61 -4.46
C TRP A 35 0.70 -13.49 -3.23
N PRO A 36 -0.25 -14.30 -2.68
CA PRO A 36 -1.12 -13.83 -1.59
C PRO A 36 -1.40 -14.93 -0.51
N VAL A 37 -2.51 -14.78 0.23
CA VAL A 37 -3.34 -15.78 0.94
C VAL A 37 -2.75 -16.68 2.07
N GLU A 38 -3.03 -16.35 3.36
CA GLU A 38 -3.56 -17.26 4.45
C GLU A 38 -4.24 -16.49 5.63
N ALA A 39 -5.32 -17.04 6.24
CA ALA A 39 -5.76 -17.11 7.67
C ALA A 39 -6.45 -18.53 7.85
N ASP A 40 -7.55 -19.06 8.56
CA ASP A 40 -8.25 -20.49 8.68
C ASP A 40 -9.75 -20.65 8.44
N LEU A 41 -10.20 -21.69 7.70
CA LEU A 41 -11.56 -22.23 7.77
C LEU A 41 -11.59 -23.42 8.75
N VAL A 42 -12.43 -23.31 9.79
CA VAL A 42 -13.00 -24.51 10.41
C VAL A 42 -14.01 -25.09 9.42
N TYR A 43 -13.96 -26.40 9.19
CA TYR A 43 -14.91 -27.08 8.30
C TYR A 43 -16.33 -27.02 8.92
N ASN A 44 -17.11 -26.03 8.50
CA ASN A 44 -18.54 -25.89 8.81
C ASN A 44 -19.38 -26.15 7.55
N ASP A 45 -20.51 -26.82 7.76
CA ASP A 45 -21.36 -27.38 6.70
C ASP A 45 -22.43 -26.36 6.27
N GLY A 46 -22.15 -25.59 5.21
CA GLY A 46 -23.12 -24.70 4.55
C GLY A 46 -22.56 -23.39 3.98
N ASP A 47 -22.78 -23.17 2.68
CA ASP A 47 -22.65 -21.90 1.92
C ASP A 47 -21.43 -20.99 2.20
N LEU A 48 -20.32 -21.26 1.50
CA LEU A 48 -19.29 -20.27 1.15
C LEU A 48 -19.06 -20.27 -0.36
N ALA A 49 -18.78 -19.09 -0.94
CA ALA A 49 -18.72 -18.89 -2.39
C ALA A 49 -17.40 -18.24 -2.85
N ASP A 50 -16.85 -18.79 -3.95
CA ASP A 50 -15.96 -18.19 -4.95
C ASP A 50 -14.96 -17.09 -4.50
N VAL A 51 -13.83 -17.50 -3.92
CA VAL A 51 -12.58 -16.70 -3.95
C VAL A 51 -11.39 -17.61 -4.31
N TRP A 52 -11.11 -17.70 -5.62
CA TRP A 52 -9.86 -18.14 -6.28
C TRP A 52 -9.06 -19.29 -5.61
N HIS A 53 -8.95 -20.50 -6.19
CA HIS A 53 -8.90 -20.81 -7.62
C HIS A 53 -10.25 -20.91 -8.34
N ASP A 54 -10.46 -20.06 -9.36
CA ASP A 54 -11.50 -20.29 -10.37
C ASP A 54 -11.00 -21.32 -11.42
N SER A 55 -11.00 -22.57 -10.98
CA SER A 55 -11.02 -23.75 -11.85
C SER A 55 -11.61 -24.89 -11.04
N GLY A 56 -12.80 -25.38 -11.42
CA GLY A 56 -13.46 -26.52 -10.80
C GLY A 56 -12.72 -27.83 -11.04
N GLY A 57 -11.60 -28.01 -10.35
CA GLY A 57 -10.76 -29.19 -10.33
C GLY A 57 -10.90 -29.98 -9.03
N ASP A 58 -10.43 -31.23 -9.08
CA ASP A 58 -10.72 -32.25 -8.08
C ASP A 58 -9.81 -32.21 -6.84
N VAL A 59 -8.77 -31.38 -6.83
CA VAL A 59 -7.75 -31.31 -5.77
C VAL A 59 -7.52 -29.87 -5.30
N SER A 60 -7.48 -29.67 -3.98
CA SER A 60 -7.15 -28.40 -3.32
C SER A 60 -6.06 -28.60 -2.27
N ILE A 61 -5.05 -27.73 -2.24
CA ILE A 61 -3.86 -27.87 -1.38
C ILE A 61 -3.61 -26.56 -0.65
N TRP A 62 -3.34 -26.66 0.66
CA TRP A 62 -2.93 -25.52 1.47
C TRP A 62 -2.01 -25.96 2.62
N ASN A 63 -1.20 -25.06 3.16
CA ASN A 63 -0.40 -25.34 4.34
C ASN A 63 -0.96 -24.73 5.62
N THR A 64 -0.37 -25.15 6.73
CA THR A 64 -0.40 -24.46 8.01
C THR A 64 1.02 -24.31 8.53
N LYS A 65 1.20 -23.78 9.73
CA LYS A 65 2.52 -23.70 10.36
C LYS A 65 3.19 -25.07 10.52
N ASP A 66 2.38 -26.12 10.71
CA ASP A 66 2.83 -27.43 11.21
C ASP A 66 2.40 -28.61 10.30
N ASP A 67 1.46 -28.39 9.37
CA ASP A 67 0.86 -29.41 8.49
C ASP A 67 0.61 -28.90 7.06
N LEU A 68 0.76 -29.77 6.05
CA LEU A 68 0.21 -29.62 4.70
C LEU A 68 -1.14 -30.35 4.64
N LYS A 69 -2.20 -29.67 4.18
CA LYS A 69 -3.54 -30.24 3.99
C LYS A 69 -3.80 -30.41 2.49
N ILE A 70 -4.25 -31.61 2.09
CA ILE A 70 -4.56 -31.95 0.70
C ILE A 70 -5.99 -32.50 0.66
N PHE A 71 -6.94 -31.68 0.20
CA PHE A 71 -8.34 -32.07 0.01
C PHE A 71 -8.57 -32.53 -1.43
N ILE A 72 -9.40 -33.55 -1.58
CA ILE A 72 -9.71 -34.18 -2.87
C ILE A 72 -11.21 -34.46 -2.91
N ASN A 73 -11.86 -34.08 -4.00
CA ASN A 73 -13.31 -34.18 -4.22
C ASN A 73 -13.56 -34.85 -5.58
N SER A 74 -14.43 -35.85 -5.66
CA SER A 74 -14.71 -36.56 -6.93
C SER A 74 -15.85 -35.97 -7.77
N GLY A 75 -16.44 -34.85 -7.34
CA GLY A 75 -17.58 -34.22 -8.00
C GLY A 75 -18.89 -35.02 -7.87
N GLU A 76 -19.97 -34.52 -8.49
CA GLU A 76 -21.31 -35.10 -8.31
C GLU A 76 -21.52 -36.49 -8.96
N ASP A 77 -20.75 -36.82 -10.00
CA ASP A 77 -20.96 -38.01 -10.86
C ASP A 77 -20.06 -39.22 -10.51
N LEU A 78 -19.03 -39.06 -9.67
CA LEU A 78 -18.03 -40.10 -9.36
C LEU A 78 -17.76 -40.22 -7.86
N LYS A 79 -17.10 -41.32 -7.45
CA LYS A 79 -16.68 -41.58 -6.06
C LYS A 79 -15.26 -42.14 -6.02
N ILE A 80 -14.53 -41.83 -4.95
CA ILE A 80 -13.16 -42.25 -4.66
C ILE A 80 -13.14 -43.70 -4.15
N GLU A 81 -12.50 -44.60 -4.89
CA GLU A 81 -12.35 -46.04 -4.57
C GLU A 81 -11.00 -46.35 -3.89
N GLU A 82 -9.87 -45.98 -4.52
CA GLU A 82 -8.52 -45.96 -3.93
C GLU A 82 -7.93 -44.55 -4.12
N ILE A 83 -7.11 -44.09 -3.16
CA ILE A 83 -6.33 -42.86 -3.26
C ILE A 83 -4.87 -43.09 -2.86
N ALA A 84 -3.95 -42.40 -3.55
CA ALA A 84 -2.53 -42.47 -3.30
C ALA A 84 -1.86 -41.10 -3.52
N ILE A 85 -1.11 -40.62 -2.53
CA ILE A 85 -0.46 -39.30 -2.52
C ILE A 85 1.04 -39.43 -2.20
N HIS A 86 1.86 -38.57 -2.77
CA HIS A 86 3.30 -38.47 -2.50
C HIS A 86 3.78 -37.04 -2.75
N VAL A 87 4.66 -36.56 -1.88
CA VAL A 87 5.14 -35.17 -1.87
C VAL A 87 6.66 -35.18 -2.01
N VAL A 88 7.18 -34.38 -2.94
CA VAL A 88 8.59 -34.36 -3.31
C VAL A 88 9.11 -32.92 -3.26
N GLN A 89 10.23 -32.67 -2.57
CA GLN A 89 10.84 -31.32 -2.52
C GLN A 89 11.67 -30.98 -3.77
N TYR A 90 12.24 -31.98 -4.45
CA TYR A 90 13.15 -31.79 -5.57
C TYR A 90 12.69 -32.56 -6.82
N THR A 91 12.52 -31.87 -7.95
CA THR A 91 12.13 -32.49 -9.23
C THR A 91 13.12 -33.56 -9.73
N ALA A 92 14.35 -33.59 -9.22
CA ALA A 92 15.32 -34.65 -9.48
C ALA A 92 14.89 -36.02 -8.93
N ASP A 93 14.19 -36.06 -7.79
CA ASP A 93 13.74 -37.31 -7.15
C ASP A 93 12.49 -37.88 -7.83
N PHE A 94 11.73 -37.04 -8.55
CA PHE A 94 10.61 -37.45 -9.39
C PHE A 94 11.01 -38.55 -10.40
N ASP A 95 12.24 -38.50 -10.94
CA ASP A 95 12.73 -39.51 -11.89
C ASP A 95 12.90 -40.91 -11.26
N ALA A 96 12.95 -41.02 -9.91
CA ALA A 96 13.06 -42.28 -9.19
C ALA A 96 11.74 -43.04 -9.07
N ILE A 97 10.59 -42.36 -9.13
CA ILE A 97 9.25 -42.92 -8.93
C ILE A 97 8.52 -43.29 -10.23
N LEU A 98 8.93 -42.72 -11.36
CA LEU A 98 8.36 -43.01 -12.69
C LEU A 98 8.67 -44.41 -13.21
N ASP A 99 7.88 -44.88 -14.18
CA ASP A 99 8.23 -46.05 -15.00
C ASP A 99 9.20 -45.74 -16.14
N LYS A 100 10.16 -46.66 -16.33
CA LYS A 100 11.24 -46.56 -17.32
C LYS A 100 10.80 -46.74 -18.77
N LYS A 101 9.53 -47.08 -19.03
CA LYS A 101 8.95 -47.22 -20.38
C LYS A 101 7.76 -46.30 -20.61
N SER A 102 6.86 -46.14 -19.64
CA SER A 102 5.65 -45.33 -19.82
C SER A 102 5.74 -43.90 -19.26
N ARG A 103 6.82 -43.56 -18.53
CA ARG A 103 7.03 -42.27 -17.84
C ARG A 103 5.92 -41.81 -16.87
N LYS A 104 4.86 -42.61 -16.67
CA LYS A 104 3.86 -42.40 -15.62
C LYS A 104 4.44 -42.70 -14.22
N PRO A 105 3.93 -42.06 -13.15
CA PRO A 105 4.23 -42.47 -11.77
C PRO A 105 3.81 -43.93 -11.50
N LYS A 106 4.36 -44.51 -10.44
CA LYS A 106 4.03 -45.87 -10.00
C LYS A 106 3.20 -45.81 -8.72
N VAL A 107 1.90 -46.10 -8.77
CA VAL A 107 1.00 -46.14 -7.60
C VAL A 107 1.63 -46.89 -6.41
N SER A 108 2.28 -48.03 -6.67
CA SER A 108 3.00 -48.84 -5.67
C SER A 108 4.20 -48.17 -4.98
N LYS A 109 4.59 -46.95 -5.36
CA LYS A 109 5.64 -46.14 -4.74
C LYS A 109 5.16 -44.90 -3.99
N LEU A 110 3.91 -44.47 -4.17
CA LEU A 110 3.36 -43.34 -3.39
C LEU A 110 3.20 -43.77 -1.91
N GLU A 111 3.22 -42.81 -1.00
CA GLU A 111 3.47 -43.07 0.43
C GLU A 111 2.19 -43.06 1.25
N PHE A 112 1.38 -42.02 1.11
CA PHE A 112 0.09 -41.85 1.75
C PHE A 112 -0.96 -42.57 0.89
N LYS A 113 -1.78 -43.45 1.49
CA LYS A 113 -2.75 -44.29 0.76
C LYS A 113 -3.97 -44.64 1.60
N THR A 114 -5.14 -44.64 0.96
CA THR A 114 -6.39 -45.16 1.52
C THR A 114 -7.16 -45.93 0.44
N ASP A 115 -7.50 -47.19 0.71
CA ASP A 115 -8.36 -48.04 -0.13
C ASP A 115 -9.78 -48.08 0.45
N TYR A 116 -10.62 -47.12 0.07
CA TYR A 116 -11.99 -47.00 0.59
C TYR A 116 -12.88 -48.19 0.19
N LEU A 117 -12.70 -48.72 -1.02
CA LEU A 117 -13.51 -49.83 -1.49
C LEU A 117 -13.05 -51.19 -0.92
N GLY A 118 -11.75 -51.37 -0.70
CA GLY A 118 -11.15 -52.60 -0.17
C GLY A 118 -11.16 -52.70 1.35
N ASP A 119 -10.71 -51.66 2.07
CA ASP A 119 -10.62 -51.69 3.55
C ASP A 119 -11.96 -51.38 4.22
N TYR A 120 -12.76 -50.46 3.65
CA TYR A 120 -14.01 -49.98 4.25
C TYR A 120 -15.28 -50.50 3.54
N GLY A 121 -15.15 -50.99 2.30
CA GLY A 121 -16.27 -51.58 1.55
C GLY A 121 -17.20 -50.57 0.87
N SER A 122 -16.84 -49.28 0.84
CA SER A 122 -17.67 -48.22 0.26
C SER A 122 -16.82 -47.02 -0.18
N ALA A 123 -16.96 -46.62 -1.45
CA ALA A 123 -16.36 -45.42 -2.01
C ALA A 123 -16.96 -44.13 -1.42
N VAL A 124 -16.15 -43.06 -1.33
CA VAL A 124 -16.51 -41.77 -0.71
C VAL A 124 -16.54 -40.63 -1.72
N ASP A 125 -17.17 -39.51 -1.36
CA ASP A 125 -17.30 -38.31 -2.21
C ASP A 125 -16.09 -37.36 -2.09
N SER A 126 -15.38 -37.40 -0.96
CA SER A 126 -14.19 -36.60 -0.71
C SER A 126 -13.20 -37.27 0.26
N HIS A 127 -11.96 -36.77 0.26
CA HIS A 127 -10.85 -37.20 1.10
C HIS A 127 -10.02 -35.99 1.55
N LEU A 128 -9.43 -36.07 2.73
CA LEU A 128 -8.50 -35.08 3.27
C LEU A 128 -7.28 -35.79 3.86
N GLU A 129 -6.12 -35.59 3.25
CA GLU A 129 -4.83 -36.02 3.79
C GLU A 129 -4.19 -34.85 4.55
N VAL A 130 -3.56 -35.13 5.70
CA VAL A 130 -2.91 -34.12 6.54
C VAL A 130 -1.49 -34.60 6.87
N ILE A 131 -0.50 -33.93 6.30
CA ILE A 131 0.90 -34.35 6.30
C ILE A 131 1.73 -33.32 7.05
N SER A 132 2.25 -33.68 8.23
CA SER A 132 3.05 -32.74 9.02
C SER A 132 4.30 -32.25 8.28
N LEU A 133 4.54 -30.94 8.33
CA LEU A 133 5.66 -30.27 7.66
C LEU A 133 7.04 -30.62 8.27
N ASP A 134 7.07 -31.10 9.52
CA ASP A 134 8.28 -31.60 10.20
C ASP A 134 8.99 -32.76 9.44
N ASN A 135 8.33 -33.36 8.43
CA ASN A 135 8.91 -34.39 7.57
C ASN A 135 9.78 -33.84 6.42
N TYR A 136 9.81 -32.52 6.20
CA TYR A 136 10.46 -31.89 5.05
C TYR A 136 11.51 -30.85 5.48
N ASP A 137 12.62 -30.75 4.73
CA ASP A 137 13.67 -29.74 4.99
C ASP A 137 13.18 -28.36 4.49
N ILE A 138 12.35 -27.70 5.29
CA ILE A 138 11.76 -26.38 5.01
C ILE A 138 12.56 -25.29 5.76
N CYS A 139 13.11 -24.31 5.02
CA CYS A 139 13.85 -23.21 5.63
C CYS A 139 13.39 -21.82 5.16
N TRP A 140 12.49 -21.23 5.94
CA TRP A 140 11.91 -19.91 5.72
C TRP A 140 12.97 -18.81 5.57
N GLY A 141 12.97 -18.11 4.43
CA GLY A 141 13.78 -16.90 4.21
C GLY A 141 15.28 -17.14 3.96
N MET A 142 15.67 -18.31 3.47
CA MET A 142 17.03 -18.57 2.97
C MET A 142 17.10 -18.75 1.44
N ASP A 143 18.33 -18.83 0.96
CA ASP A 143 18.73 -18.99 -0.44
C ASP A 143 17.94 -20.11 -1.17
N PRO A 144 17.16 -19.80 -2.22
CA PRO A 144 16.28 -20.77 -2.88
C PRO A 144 17.03 -21.86 -3.67
N GLU A 145 18.33 -21.72 -3.94
CA GLU A 145 19.14 -22.84 -4.45
C GLU A 145 19.43 -23.91 -3.37
N LYS A 146 19.10 -23.64 -2.10
CA LYS A 146 19.34 -24.52 -0.94
C LYS A 146 18.06 -24.95 -0.22
N CYS A 147 16.95 -24.25 -0.42
CA CYS A 147 15.61 -24.65 -0.01
C CYS A 147 14.65 -24.41 -1.17
N PRO A 148 14.13 -25.45 -1.84
CA PRO A 148 13.12 -25.27 -2.87
C PRO A 148 11.86 -24.71 -2.21
N ALA A 149 11.33 -23.61 -2.75
CA ALA A 149 10.13 -22.96 -2.22
C ALA A 149 8.86 -23.78 -2.47
N ASN A 150 8.90 -24.76 -3.38
CA ASN A 150 7.72 -25.44 -3.90
C ASN A 150 7.77 -26.93 -3.55
N LEU A 151 6.61 -27.49 -3.19
CA LEU A 151 6.37 -28.92 -3.04
C LEU A 151 5.72 -29.47 -4.32
N TYR A 152 6.27 -30.58 -4.83
CA TYR A 152 5.74 -31.28 -6.00
C TYR A 152 4.87 -32.45 -5.52
N ILE A 153 3.56 -32.30 -5.65
CA ILE A 153 2.56 -33.15 -5.03
C ILE A 153 1.89 -34.01 -6.10
N ILE A 154 2.02 -35.32 -5.99
CA ILE A 154 1.38 -36.29 -6.89
C ILE A 154 0.13 -36.79 -6.19
N VAL A 155 -1.02 -36.53 -6.80
CA VAL A 155 -2.29 -37.14 -6.40
C VAL A 155 -2.72 -38.13 -7.48
N ALA A 156 -2.98 -39.36 -7.07
CA ALA A 156 -3.54 -40.42 -7.90
C ALA A 156 -4.79 -40.99 -7.23
N ALA A 157 -5.87 -41.16 -7.99
CA ALA A 157 -7.14 -41.68 -7.50
C ALA A 157 -7.74 -42.70 -8.46
N GLU A 158 -8.54 -43.64 -7.95
CA GLU A 158 -9.37 -44.54 -8.76
C GLU A 158 -10.83 -44.17 -8.59
N LEU A 159 -11.51 -43.85 -9.71
CA LEU A 159 -12.87 -43.29 -9.72
C LEU A 159 -13.85 -44.18 -10.48
N GLY A 160 -14.46 -45.14 -9.79
CA GLY A 160 -15.63 -45.91 -10.23
C GLY A 160 -15.46 -46.82 -11.45
N ALA A 161 -14.23 -47.07 -11.92
CA ALA A 161 -13.98 -47.56 -13.28
C ALA A 161 -12.80 -48.55 -13.45
N GLY A 162 -12.02 -48.84 -12.41
CA GLY A 162 -10.83 -49.70 -12.54
C GLY A 162 -9.65 -49.05 -13.28
N GLU A 163 -9.58 -47.70 -13.28
CA GLU A 163 -8.55 -46.93 -13.99
C GLU A 163 -8.12 -45.72 -13.16
N THR A 164 -6.82 -45.68 -12.81
CA THR A 164 -6.23 -44.59 -12.01
C THR A 164 -6.08 -43.30 -12.81
N VAL A 165 -6.71 -42.22 -12.35
CA VAL A 165 -6.52 -40.84 -12.79
C VAL A 165 -5.43 -40.15 -11.95
N TYR A 166 -4.88 -39.05 -12.46
CA TYR A 166 -3.83 -38.26 -11.81
C TYR A 166 -4.18 -36.78 -11.89
N ALA A 167 -3.91 -36.03 -10.83
CA ALA A 167 -4.03 -34.58 -10.89
C ALA A 167 -2.95 -34.01 -11.81
N ASP A 168 -3.36 -33.15 -12.74
CA ASP A 168 -2.45 -32.40 -13.59
C ASP A 168 -1.93 -31.13 -12.88
N GLY A 169 -1.15 -30.31 -13.58
CA GLY A 169 -0.60 -29.07 -13.04
C GLY A 169 -1.63 -27.98 -12.70
N THR A 170 -2.93 -28.22 -12.89
CA THR A 170 -4.05 -27.35 -12.49
C THR A 170 -4.87 -27.92 -11.32
N GLY A 171 -4.55 -29.12 -10.84
CA GLY A 171 -5.33 -29.80 -9.78
C GLY A 171 -6.56 -30.57 -10.30
N THR A 172 -6.73 -30.71 -11.61
CA THR A 172 -7.86 -31.45 -12.22
C THR A 172 -7.44 -32.89 -12.54
N PHE A 173 -8.34 -33.86 -12.36
CA PHE A 173 -8.13 -35.25 -12.76
C PHE A 173 -8.35 -35.45 -14.28
N ASP A 174 -7.27 -35.46 -15.08
CA ASP A 174 -7.34 -35.77 -16.52
C ASP A 174 -6.66 -37.10 -16.90
N ARG A 175 -7.04 -37.62 -18.07
CA ARG A 175 -6.50 -38.82 -18.72
C ARG A 175 -5.22 -38.49 -19.52
N VAL A 176 -4.28 -37.85 -18.82
CA VAL A 176 -3.04 -37.24 -19.34
C VAL A 176 -2.24 -38.12 -20.31
N ASP A 177 -1.74 -37.49 -21.38
CA ASP A 177 -0.91 -38.14 -22.42
C ASP A 177 0.52 -38.46 -21.93
N LYS A 178 1.09 -39.53 -22.47
CA LYS A 178 2.24 -40.26 -21.91
C LYS A 178 3.57 -39.51 -21.97
N ASP A 179 3.66 -38.49 -22.82
CA ASP A 179 4.88 -37.72 -23.04
C ASP A 179 4.94 -36.40 -22.25
N ALA A 180 3.85 -36.01 -21.56
CA ALA A 180 3.78 -34.80 -20.73
C ALA A 180 4.23 -35.07 -19.29
N VAL A 181 5.50 -34.81 -18.97
CA VAL A 181 6.07 -35.08 -17.62
C VAL A 181 5.54 -34.12 -16.55
N TRP A 182 5.13 -32.91 -16.94
CA TRP A 182 4.63 -31.83 -16.09
C TRP A 182 3.15 -31.98 -15.68
N ALA A 183 2.45 -32.98 -16.21
CA ALA A 183 1.02 -33.23 -15.95
C ALA A 183 0.80 -34.49 -15.09
N TRP A 184 1.71 -34.75 -14.16
CA TRP A 184 1.63 -35.86 -13.20
C TRP A 184 1.79 -35.39 -11.74
N TYR A 185 1.88 -34.08 -11.52
CA TYR A 185 2.04 -33.46 -10.21
C TYR A 185 1.46 -32.04 -10.24
N VAL A 186 0.96 -31.59 -9.10
CA VAL A 186 0.72 -30.18 -8.79
C VAL A 186 2.00 -29.59 -8.21
N GLU A 187 2.32 -28.34 -8.55
CA GLU A 187 3.40 -27.58 -7.93
C GLU A 187 2.79 -26.57 -6.95
N TYR A 188 3.01 -26.77 -5.65
CA TYR A 188 2.47 -25.93 -4.58
C TYR A 188 3.58 -25.08 -3.95
N PRO A 189 3.57 -23.74 -4.08
CA PRO A 189 4.51 -22.87 -3.39
C PRO A 189 4.17 -22.84 -1.89
N LEU A 190 5.11 -23.26 -1.04
CA LEU A 190 4.90 -23.30 0.40
C LEU A 190 4.90 -21.88 0.97
N ALA A 191 3.73 -21.45 1.46
CA ALA A 191 3.48 -20.08 1.87
C ALA A 191 3.97 -19.84 3.31
N LYS A 192 4.61 -18.70 3.56
CA LYS A 192 5.29 -18.38 4.84
C LYS A 192 4.44 -17.54 5.81
N ILE A 193 3.91 -18.19 6.84
CA ILE A 193 3.12 -17.57 7.92
C ILE A 193 3.81 -16.37 8.57
N GLU A 194 3.03 -15.32 8.75
CA GLU A 194 3.33 -14.12 9.51
C GLU A 194 2.40 -14.00 10.74
N SER A 195 2.71 -13.03 11.59
CA SER A 195 1.90 -12.70 12.77
C SER A 195 1.38 -11.27 12.63
N GLY A 196 0.10 -11.08 12.90
CA GLY A 196 -0.54 -9.77 12.99
C GLY A 196 -1.02 -9.48 14.40
N HIS A 197 -1.45 -8.24 14.64
CA HIS A 197 -2.00 -7.79 15.92
C HIS A 197 -3.32 -7.06 15.71
N PHE A 198 -4.38 -7.42 16.45
CA PHE A 198 -5.61 -6.62 16.47
C PHE A 198 -5.47 -5.49 17.50
N VAL A 199 -5.63 -4.25 17.03
CA VAL A 199 -5.30 -3.04 17.80
C VAL A 199 -6.44 -2.02 17.79
N ASP A 200 -7.14 -1.98 18.92
CA ASP A 200 -7.70 -0.75 19.49
C ASP A 200 -6.62 -0.20 20.45
N ALA A 201 -6.63 -0.66 21.70
CA ALA A 201 -5.43 -1.17 22.36
C ALA A 201 -5.16 -2.63 21.94
N ASN A 202 -4.11 -3.30 22.44
CA ASN A 202 -3.88 -4.72 22.11
C ASN A 202 -5.05 -5.60 22.62
N VAL A 203 -5.85 -6.20 21.73
CA VAL A 203 -7.09 -6.91 22.12
C VAL A 203 -6.89 -8.41 22.24
N ASN A 204 -6.79 -8.90 23.47
CA ASN A 204 -6.73 -10.32 23.85
C ASN A 204 -8.14 -10.92 23.92
N GLY A 205 -8.34 -12.13 23.41
CA GLY A 205 -9.63 -12.84 23.51
C GLY A 205 -10.58 -12.73 22.30
N LEU A 206 -10.16 -12.14 21.18
CA LEU A 206 -10.93 -12.16 19.93
C LEU A 206 -10.77 -13.49 19.21
N TYR A 207 -11.86 -14.08 18.73
CA TYR A 207 -11.78 -15.16 17.75
C TYR A 207 -11.38 -14.60 16.39
N PHE A 208 -10.54 -15.33 15.65
CA PHE A 208 -10.23 -15.06 14.23
C PHE A 208 -10.41 -16.34 13.39
N GLU A 209 -11.19 -16.23 12.30
CA GLU A 209 -11.54 -17.31 11.35
C GLU A 209 -11.77 -16.75 9.93
N THR A 210 -11.53 -17.56 8.91
CA THR A 210 -10.76 -17.25 7.69
C THR A 210 -10.60 -18.50 6.75
N PRO A 211 -9.50 -18.76 5.98
CA PRO A 211 -9.22 -20.05 5.19
C PRO A 211 -8.20 -21.22 5.57
N THR A 212 -6.95 -21.03 6.04
CA THR A 212 -5.91 -22.00 6.65
C THR A 212 -5.25 -21.97 8.16
N GLN A 213 -5.42 -20.97 9.07
CA GLN A 213 -4.84 -20.53 10.40
C GLN A 213 -5.85 -19.86 11.40
N SER A 214 -6.32 -20.52 12.48
CA SER A 214 -7.42 -19.99 13.35
C SER A 214 -7.03 -19.88 14.81
N GLY A 215 -7.87 -19.18 15.57
CA GLY A 215 -7.90 -19.34 17.02
C GLY A 215 -8.39 -18.09 17.74
N VAL A 216 -7.69 -17.76 18.82
CA VAL A 216 -8.00 -16.61 19.67
C VAL A 216 -6.78 -15.71 19.77
N THR A 217 -6.95 -14.39 19.66
CA THR A 217 -5.87 -13.41 19.84
C THR A 217 -5.31 -13.50 21.26
N GLY A 218 -3.99 -13.52 21.39
CA GLY A 218 -3.31 -13.63 22.70
C GLY A 218 -3.08 -12.29 23.41
N ASP A 219 -2.30 -12.33 24.49
CA ASP A 219 -2.03 -11.22 25.43
C ASP A 219 -1.44 -9.91 24.84
N SER A 220 -1.11 -9.90 23.54
CA SER A 220 -0.67 -8.71 22.80
C SER A 220 -1.50 -8.48 21.52
N GLY A 221 -2.72 -9.01 21.47
CA GLY A 221 -3.61 -8.96 20.30
C GLY A 221 -3.20 -9.87 19.13
N GLN A 222 -2.23 -10.77 19.33
CA GLN A 222 -1.58 -11.46 18.21
C GLN A 222 -2.41 -12.58 17.57
N PHE A 223 -2.51 -12.55 16.24
CA PHE A 223 -3.09 -13.58 15.37
C PHE A 223 -2.06 -14.06 14.33
N ARG A 224 -2.43 -15.06 13.49
CA ARG A 224 -1.59 -15.59 12.40
C ARG A 224 -2.32 -15.53 11.07
N PHE A 225 -1.54 -15.32 10.00
CA PHE A 225 -2.02 -15.13 8.63
C PHE A 225 -0.83 -15.25 7.65
N ILE A 226 -1.06 -15.23 6.34
CA ILE A 226 -0.10 -14.91 5.28
C ILE A 226 -0.65 -13.70 4.51
N PRO A 227 0.23 -12.77 4.08
CA PRO A 227 -0.12 -11.59 3.31
C PRO A 227 -1.24 -11.80 2.29
N ASP A 228 -2.21 -10.88 2.28
CA ASP A 228 -3.26 -10.73 1.26
C ASP A 228 -4.48 -11.69 1.37
N GLU A 229 -4.70 -12.44 2.46
CA GLU A 229 -6.01 -13.09 2.71
C GLU A 229 -7.04 -12.14 3.35
N ARG A 230 -8.31 -12.55 3.47
CA ARG A 230 -9.31 -11.87 4.32
C ARG A 230 -9.26 -12.40 5.75
N ILE A 231 -9.60 -11.56 6.72
CA ILE A 231 -9.68 -11.88 8.15
C ILE A 231 -10.96 -11.42 8.85
N ASP A 232 -11.86 -12.35 9.20
CA ASP A 232 -12.95 -12.08 10.15
C ASP A 232 -12.42 -12.04 11.59
N PHE A 233 -12.99 -11.13 12.38
CA PHE A 233 -12.89 -11.14 13.83
C PHE A 233 -14.26 -11.30 14.48
N ALA A 234 -14.31 -12.02 15.61
CA ALA A 234 -15.54 -12.19 16.39
C ALA A 234 -15.28 -12.17 17.90
N VAL A 235 -16.32 -11.82 18.67
CA VAL A 235 -16.37 -12.02 20.12
C VAL A 235 -17.43 -13.08 20.42
N GLY A 236 -16.99 -14.32 20.64
CA GLY A 236 -17.91 -15.46 20.72
C GLY A 236 -18.73 -15.59 19.43
N ASN A 237 -20.05 -15.51 19.55
CA ASN A 237 -20.97 -15.61 18.42
C ASN A 237 -21.18 -14.27 17.68
N LEU A 238 -20.62 -13.15 18.15
CA LEU A 238 -20.75 -11.84 17.51
C LEU A 238 -19.60 -11.58 16.52
N ARG A 239 -19.86 -11.69 15.21
CA ARG A 239 -18.93 -11.19 14.17
C ARG A 239 -18.78 -9.66 14.30
N LEU A 240 -17.55 -9.17 14.22
CA LEU A 240 -17.21 -7.73 14.26
C LEU A 240 -17.13 -7.11 12.86
N GLY A 241 -16.81 -7.92 11.85
CA GLY A 241 -16.48 -7.51 10.47
C GLY A 241 -15.26 -8.29 9.97
N ASP A 242 -14.89 -8.05 8.71
CA ASP A 242 -13.73 -8.70 8.06
C ASP A 242 -12.83 -7.70 7.33
N ALA A 243 -11.51 -7.93 7.41
CA ALA A 243 -10.47 -7.03 6.89
C ALA A 243 -9.50 -7.75 5.94
N GLU A 244 -8.60 -6.99 5.31
CA GLU A 244 -7.39 -7.56 4.70
C GLU A 244 -6.39 -7.97 5.79
N ALA A 245 -5.89 -9.20 5.72
CA ALA A 245 -5.01 -9.78 6.73
C ALA A 245 -3.62 -9.15 6.64
N ALA A 246 -3.25 -8.44 7.72
CA ALA A 246 -2.03 -7.64 7.78
C ALA A 246 -1.32 -7.79 9.14
N ARG A 247 -0.06 -7.34 9.23
CA ARG A 247 0.71 -7.32 10.49
C ARG A 247 0.06 -6.49 11.61
N ALA A 248 -0.96 -5.69 11.26
CA ALA A 248 -1.84 -5.03 12.18
C ALA A 248 -3.21 -4.81 11.53
N VAL A 249 -4.28 -5.08 12.27
CA VAL A 249 -5.67 -4.79 11.90
C VAL A 249 -6.30 -3.99 13.02
N ALA A 250 -7.03 -2.92 12.68
CA ALA A 250 -7.73 -2.07 13.62
C ALA A 250 -9.24 -1.99 13.28
N PRO A 251 -10.11 -1.47 14.18
CA PRO A 251 -11.54 -1.37 13.92
C PRO A 251 -11.94 -0.59 12.65
N ASP A 252 -11.08 0.26 12.07
CA ASP A 252 -11.30 0.94 10.79
C ASP A 252 -10.98 0.09 9.56
N ASP A 253 -10.01 -0.83 9.65
CA ASP A 253 -9.71 -1.83 8.61
C ASP A 253 -10.93 -2.76 8.36
N LEU A 254 -11.69 -3.10 9.42
CA LEU A 254 -12.88 -3.99 9.36
C LEU A 254 -14.03 -3.49 8.47
N PHE A 255 -14.02 -2.20 8.09
CA PHE A 255 -15.08 -1.60 7.28
C PHE A 255 -14.53 -0.76 6.11
N GLY A 256 -13.22 -0.79 5.86
CA GLY A 256 -12.55 -0.03 4.79
C GLY A 256 -12.74 1.49 4.87
N THR A 257 -13.02 2.02 6.06
CA THR A 257 -13.54 3.39 6.28
C THR A 257 -12.55 4.23 7.10
N ASP A 258 -13.00 5.29 7.78
CA ASP A 258 -12.17 6.05 8.71
C ASP A 258 -12.68 6.05 10.16
N MET A 259 -11.83 6.50 11.09
CA MET A 259 -12.08 6.55 12.53
C MET A 259 -13.20 7.51 12.97
N ASP A 260 -13.85 8.22 12.03
CA ASP A 260 -15.02 9.05 12.29
C ASP A 260 -16.34 8.30 11.98
N ASP A 261 -16.29 7.11 11.37
CA ASP A 261 -17.44 6.26 11.03
C ASP A 261 -18.11 5.64 12.27
N ASN A 262 -19.45 5.65 12.30
CA ASN A 262 -20.23 5.10 13.41
C ASN A 262 -19.96 3.60 13.67
N ARG A 263 -19.69 2.81 12.63
CA ARG A 263 -19.46 1.36 12.73
C ARG A 263 -18.15 1.07 13.47
N VAL A 264 -17.09 1.75 13.07
CA VAL A 264 -15.76 1.72 13.72
C VAL A 264 -15.86 2.10 15.19
N LEU A 265 -16.54 3.22 15.47
CA LEU A 265 -16.73 3.71 16.84
C LEU A 265 -17.59 2.79 17.70
N ASN A 266 -18.57 2.09 17.10
CA ASN A 266 -19.39 1.11 17.82
C ASN A 266 -18.64 -0.21 18.09
N VAL A 267 -17.77 -0.68 17.18
CA VAL A 267 -16.86 -1.81 17.45
C VAL A 267 -15.89 -1.47 18.58
N ALA A 268 -15.16 -0.34 18.47
CA ALA A 268 -14.23 0.11 19.50
C ALA A 268 -14.91 0.24 20.89
N ARG A 269 -16.09 0.88 20.93
CA ARG A 269 -16.90 1.03 22.14
C ARG A 269 -17.31 -0.32 22.74
N LEU A 270 -17.70 -1.30 21.92
CA LEU A 270 -18.07 -2.64 22.39
C LEU A 270 -16.86 -3.39 22.97
N LEU A 271 -15.74 -3.39 22.24
CA LEU A 271 -14.50 -4.06 22.69
C LEU A 271 -14.01 -3.50 24.02
N GLN A 272 -13.92 -2.18 24.13
CA GLN A 272 -13.49 -1.51 25.35
C GLN A 272 -14.47 -1.68 26.51
N SER A 273 -15.78 -1.81 26.24
CA SER A 273 -16.77 -2.09 27.28
C SER A 273 -16.74 -3.55 27.78
N PHE A 274 -16.10 -4.45 27.04
CA PHE A 274 -15.95 -5.88 27.34
C PHE A 274 -14.57 -6.24 27.93
N ASP A 275 -13.76 -5.23 28.26
CA ASP A 275 -12.49 -5.41 28.97
C ASP A 275 -12.71 -5.91 30.41
N ALA A 276 -12.10 -7.05 30.76
CA ALA A 276 -12.45 -7.79 31.97
C ALA A 276 -12.01 -7.15 33.30
N ASP A 277 -11.10 -6.17 33.29
CA ASP A 277 -10.77 -5.38 34.48
C ASP A 277 -11.47 -4.01 34.54
N GLY A 278 -12.10 -3.58 33.44
CA GLY A 278 -12.86 -2.34 33.32
C GLY A 278 -12.02 -1.08 33.07
N ASN A 279 -10.75 -1.19 32.69
CA ASN A 279 -9.84 -0.05 32.46
C ASN A 279 -9.19 -0.07 31.06
N PRO A 280 -9.98 -0.03 29.96
CA PRO A 280 -9.48 -0.17 28.57
C PRO A 280 -8.44 0.88 28.13
N ALA A 281 -8.26 1.95 28.91
CA ALA A 281 -7.21 2.94 28.73
C ALA A 281 -5.79 2.46 29.14
N GLN A 282 -5.64 1.29 29.79
CA GLN A 282 -4.35 0.78 30.29
C GLN A 282 -3.54 -0.06 29.27
N GLY A 283 -3.82 0.07 27.97
CA GLY A 283 -2.93 -0.39 26.89
C GLY A 283 -3.13 -1.83 26.40
N ALA A 284 -4.02 -2.60 27.03
CA ALA A 284 -4.54 -3.87 26.51
C ALA A 284 -6.02 -4.01 26.89
N ILE A 285 -6.79 -4.70 26.06
CA ILE A 285 -8.21 -5.04 26.30
C ILE A 285 -8.29 -6.56 26.42
N ASN A 286 -8.84 -7.07 27.52
CA ASN A 286 -8.82 -8.50 27.85
C ASN A 286 -10.23 -9.08 27.88
N ILE A 287 -10.70 -9.60 26.75
CA ILE A 287 -12.02 -10.22 26.63
C ILE A 287 -11.95 -11.67 27.11
N SER A 288 -12.05 -11.84 28.43
CA SER A 288 -11.93 -13.16 29.07
C SER A 288 -13.09 -14.10 28.75
N ALA A 289 -12.85 -15.42 28.82
CA ALA A 289 -13.86 -16.44 28.51
C ALA A 289 -15.22 -16.32 29.27
N PRO A 290 -15.27 -15.85 30.54
CA PRO A 290 -16.54 -15.50 31.18
C PRO A 290 -17.33 -14.38 30.47
N VAL A 291 -16.64 -13.36 29.93
CA VAL A 291 -17.29 -12.27 29.16
C VAL A 291 -17.90 -12.82 27.87
N VAL A 292 -17.17 -13.69 27.17
CA VAL A 292 -17.68 -14.41 25.99
C VAL A 292 -18.91 -15.26 26.34
N ALA A 293 -18.91 -15.93 27.50
CA ALA A 293 -20.06 -16.70 27.98
C ALA A 293 -21.27 -15.81 28.36
N CYS A 294 -21.04 -14.63 28.94
CA CYS A 294 -22.07 -13.62 29.21
C CYS A 294 -22.70 -13.12 27.90
N LEU A 295 -21.87 -12.75 26.92
CA LEU A 295 -22.30 -12.25 25.61
C LEU A 295 -23.11 -13.30 24.86
N ASN A 296 -22.60 -14.53 24.72
CA ASN A 296 -23.31 -15.62 24.08
C ASN A 296 -24.62 -15.98 24.81
N GLY A 297 -24.68 -15.80 26.13
CA GLY A 297 -25.91 -15.95 26.92
C GLY A 297 -26.96 -14.84 26.70
N VAL A 298 -26.54 -13.65 26.25
CA VAL A 298 -27.43 -12.54 25.89
C VAL A 298 -27.89 -12.64 24.44
N LEU A 299 -27.01 -13.05 23.53
CA LEU A 299 -27.34 -13.31 22.12
C LEU A 299 -28.29 -14.52 21.98
N GLY A 300 -27.99 -15.61 22.68
CA GLY A 300 -28.72 -16.88 22.57
C GLY A 300 -28.69 -17.46 21.16
N ASP A 301 -29.77 -18.12 20.75
CA ASP A 301 -29.98 -18.67 19.41
C ASP A 301 -30.48 -17.61 18.40
N SER A 302 -30.24 -16.31 18.66
CA SER A 302 -30.74 -15.21 17.81
C SER A 302 -29.86 -15.03 16.58
N GLU A 303 -30.47 -15.08 15.39
CA GLU A 303 -29.81 -14.71 14.13
C GLU A 303 -29.50 -13.20 14.14
N MET A 304 -28.22 -12.85 14.22
CA MET A 304 -27.75 -11.47 14.27
C MET A 304 -27.69 -10.85 12.87
N PRO A 305 -28.00 -9.55 12.71
CA PRO A 305 -27.75 -8.84 11.45
C PRO A 305 -26.26 -8.86 11.07
N PRO A 306 -25.92 -8.71 9.79
CA PRO A 306 -24.54 -8.53 9.33
C PRO A 306 -23.84 -7.38 10.08
N PRO A 307 -22.51 -7.43 10.29
CA PRO A 307 -21.79 -6.42 11.07
C PRO A 307 -21.99 -4.99 10.56
N GLU A 308 -22.06 -4.79 9.24
CA GLU A 308 -22.29 -3.50 8.61
C GLU A 308 -23.68 -2.90 8.87
N GLU A 309 -24.68 -3.73 9.18
CA GLU A 309 -26.01 -3.28 9.66
C GLU A 309 -26.01 -3.11 11.19
N PHE A 310 -25.52 -4.11 11.93
CA PHE A 310 -25.55 -4.09 13.40
C PHE A 310 -24.74 -2.94 14.00
N PHE A 311 -23.49 -2.74 13.56
CA PHE A 311 -22.64 -1.66 14.09
C PHE A 311 -23.03 -0.27 13.57
N ALA A 312 -23.97 -0.17 12.62
CA ALA A 312 -24.56 1.11 12.24
C ALA A 312 -25.64 1.62 13.23
N ASP A 313 -26.19 0.76 14.10
CA ASP A 313 -27.19 1.12 15.10
C ASP A 313 -26.59 1.29 16.52
N ASP A 314 -26.28 2.55 16.85
CA ASP A 314 -25.80 3.02 18.16
C ASP A 314 -26.66 2.55 19.35
N TYR A 315 -27.98 2.39 19.14
CA TYR A 315 -28.91 1.96 20.16
C TYR A 315 -28.86 0.44 20.33
N ALA A 316 -28.87 -0.33 19.25
CA ALA A 316 -28.73 -1.80 19.31
C ALA A 316 -27.40 -2.22 19.96
N VAL A 317 -26.28 -1.60 19.56
CA VAL A 317 -24.95 -1.82 20.17
C VAL A 317 -24.97 -1.42 21.65
N GLY A 318 -25.59 -0.28 21.98
CA GLY A 318 -25.76 0.16 23.37
C GLY A 318 -26.54 -0.84 24.23
N GLN A 319 -27.66 -1.37 23.71
CA GLN A 319 -28.44 -2.39 24.42
C GLN A 319 -27.67 -3.70 24.62
N LEU A 320 -26.87 -4.13 23.64
CA LEU A 320 -26.05 -5.34 23.78
C LEU A 320 -24.96 -5.19 24.85
N ILE A 321 -24.32 -4.01 24.92
CA ILE A 321 -23.35 -3.67 25.96
C ILE A 321 -24.02 -3.70 27.35
N ASP A 322 -25.10 -2.94 27.54
CA ASP A 322 -25.82 -2.86 28.83
C ASP A 322 -26.32 -4.23 29.30
N ALA A 323 -26.85 -5.05 28.38
CA ALA A 323 -27.33 -6.39 28.69
C ALA A 323 -26.19 -7.37 29.03
N THR A 324 -25.06 -7.29 28.34
CA THR A 324 -23.88 -8.15 28.61
C THR A 324 -23.24 -7.80 29.94
N ILE A 325 -23.12 -6.51 30.27
CA ILE A 325 -22.67 -6.04 31.59
C ILE A 325 -23.59 -6.57 32.70
N ALA A 326 -24.92 -6.48 32.52
CA ALA A 326 -25.89 -7.00 33.49
C ALA A 326 -25.85 -8.53 33.62
N ALA A 327 -25.52 -9.28 32.56
CA ALA A 327 -25.35 -10.73 32.60
C ALA A 327 -24.03 -11.18 33.28
N CYS A 328 -23.02 -10.33 33.28
CA CYS A 328 -21.70 -10.59 33.87
C CYS A 328 -21.52 -10.06 35.31
N ASP A 329 -22.55 -9.44 35.90
CA ASP A 329 -22.53 -8.98 37.29
C ASP A 329 -22.17 -10.13 38.25
N GLY A 330 -21.27 -9.85 39.19
CA GLY A 330 -20.69 -10.82 40.11
C GLY A 330 -19.70 -11.83 39.51
N GLN A 331 -19.43 -11.79 38.19
CA GLN A 331 -18.41 -12.61 37.51
C GLN A 331 -17.19 -11.79 37.08
N VAL A 332 -17.42 -10.66 36.40
CA VAL A 332 -16.38 -9.81 35.79
C VAL A 332 -16.74 -8.34 36.00
N THR A 333 -15.74 -7.46 36.16
CA THR A 333 -15.96 -6.02 36.37
C THR A 333 -15.94 -5.28 35.03
N LEU A 334 -17.02 -5.42 34.26
CA LEU A 334 -17.19 -4.68 33.00
C LEU A 334 -17.67 -3.24 33.25
N ALA A 335 -17.28 -2.31 32.37
CA ALA A 335 -17.63 -0.89 32.45
C ALA A 335 -18.11 -0.38 31.09
N ALA A 336 -19.28 0.27 31.02
CA ALA A 336 -19.82 0.80 29.77
C ALA A 336 -19.05 2.07 29.34
N VAL A 337 -18.50 2.05 28.13
CA VAL A 337 -17.74 3.17 27.53
C VAL A 337 -18.65 3.98 26.59
N THR A 338 -18.45 5.30 26.52
CA THR A 338 -19.11 6.17 25.51
C THR A 338 -18.40 6.11 24.15
N LYS A 339 -19.02 6.63 23.08
CA LYS A 339 -18.35 6.72 21.77
C LYS A 339 -17.16 7.68 21.80
N GLU A 340 -17.30 8.76 22.55
CA GLU A 340 -16.31 9.81 22.71
C GLU A 340 -15.06 9.28 23.42
N GLU A 341 -15.23 8.60 24.56
CA GLU A 341 -14.14 7.92 25.27
C GLU A 341 -13.53 6.80 24.41
N ALA A 342 -14.36 5.98 23.74
CA ALA A 342 -13.88 4.90 22.89
C ALA A 342 -12.99 5.43 21.75
N LYS A 343 -13.35 6.57 21.16
CA LYS A 343 -12.58 7.25 20.13
C LYS A 343 -11.23 7.77 20.64
N GLU A 344 -11.21 8.36 21.83
CA GLU A 344 -9.97 8.88 22.43
C GLU A 344 -9.02 7.73 22.81
N ASN A 345 -9.54 6.65 23.39
CA ASN A 345 -8.79 5.42 23.70
C ASN A 345 -8.23 4.75 22.43
N LEU A 346 -9.05 4.54 21.39
CA LEU A 346 -8.61 3.98 20.10
C LEU A 346 -7.50 4.82 19.46
N ASN A 347 -7.63 6.16 19.50
CA ASN A 347 -6.58 7.06 19.01
C ASN A 347 -5.29 6.98 19.85
N ALA A 348 -5.35 6.60 21.13
CA ALA A 348 -4.18 6.40 21.97
C ALA A 348 -3.54 5.01 21.77
N GLY A 349 -4.35 3.95 21.74
CA GLY A 349 -3.90 2.56 21.58
C GLY A 349 -3.19 2.31 20.24
N MET A 350 -3.71 2.87 19.14
CA MET A 350 -3.01 2.84 17.85
C MET A 350 -1.61 3.49 17.92
N LYS A 351 -1.42 4.57 18.69
CA LYS A 351 -0.08 5.17 18.88
C LYS A 351 0.84 4.24 19.66
N ALA A 352 0.34 3.64 20.75
CA ALA A 352 1.09 2.72 21.59
C ALA A 352 1.53 1.46 20.82
N GLY A 353 0.66 0.93 19.95
CA GLY A 353 0.98 -0.15 19.01
C GLY A 353 1.95 0.21 17.87
N ASN A 354 2.54 1.43 17.88
CA ASN A 354 3.33 2.01 16.78
C ASN A 354 2.57 2.09 15.44
N LEU A 355 1.24 2.07 15.48
CA LEU A 355 0.36 2.05 14.32
C LEU A 355 -0.01 3.44 13.84
N MET A 356 0.89 4.01 13.04
CA MET A 356 0.56 5.11 12.14
C MET A 356 -0.02 4.60 10.80
N LYS A 357 -0.84 3.53 10.85
CA LYS A 357 -1.88 3.27 9.83
C LYS A 357 -2.90 4.39 9.95
N ARG A 358 -2.86 5.35 9.03
CA ARG A 358 -3.85 6.43 8.92
C ARG A 358 -4.11 6.69 7.44
N ASN A 359 -5.37 6.64 7.03
CA ASN A 359 -5.75 6.91 5.64
C ASN A 359 -5.62 8.42 5.32
N ILE A 360 -4.39 8.86 5.03
CA ILE A 360 -4.05 10.26 4.73
C ILE A 360 -4.69 10.73 3.42
N SER A 361 -4.95 9.81 2.48
CA SER A 361 -5.61 10.13 1.21
C SER A 361 -7.14 10.21 1.36
N LYS A 362 -7.77 9.49 2.30
CA LYS A 362 -9.24 9.39 2.44
C LYS A 362 -9.93 9.12 1.09
N THR A 363 -9.29 8.32 0.24
CA THR A 363 -9.72 7.97 -1.14
C THR A 363 -9.43 6.48 -1.41
N PRO A 364 -10.00 5.54 -0.61
CA PRO A 364 -9.61 4.12 -0.64
C PRO A 364 -9.81 3.44 -2.00
N GLU A 365 -10.81 3.87 -2.78
CA GLU A 365 -11.11 3.33 -4.11
C GLU A 365 -10.22 3.93 -5.24
N MET A 366 -9.35 4.90 -4.94
CA MET A 366 -8.52 5.60 -5.94
C MET A 366 -7.03 5.30 -5.74
N LEU A 367 -6.31 5.13 -6.85
CA LEU A 367 -4.86 4.86 -6.82
C LEU A 367 -4.10 5.99 -6.12
N SER A 368 -3.51 5.66 -4.96
CA SER A 368 -2.54 6.51 -4.25
C SER A 368 -1.12 5.95 -4.43
N ASP A 369 -0.16 6.76 -4.88
CA ASP A 369 1.19 6.28 -5.26
C ASP A 369 2.31 7.28 -4.93
N LYS A 370 3.55 6.78 -4.86
CA LYS A 370 4.80 7.51 -4.61
C LYS A 370 4.72 8.44 -3.38
N ALA A 371 4.05 7.95 -2.35
CA ALA A 371 3.96 8.60 -1.04
C ALA A 371 5.35 8.77 -0.41
N LYS A 372 5.58 9.93 0.21
CA LYS A 372 6.84 10.28 0.85
C LYS A 372 6.62 11.20 2.04
N ILE A 373 7.21 10.82 3.17
CA ILE A 373 7.16 11.54 4.46
C ILE A 373 8.50 12.24 4.75
N GLU A 374 8.46 13.51 5.18
CA GLU A 374 9.58 14.21 5.80
C GLU A 374 9.10 15.07 6.98
N ILE A 375 9.86 15.05 8.09
CA ILE A 375 9.51 15.76 9.34
C ILE A 375 10.27 17.09 9.41
N ALA A 376 9.57 18.19 9.72
CA ALA A 376 10.20 19.48 9.93
C ALA A 376 11.03 19.50 11.24
N PRO A 377 12.30 19.93 11.22
CA PRO A 377 13.14 19.99 12.42
C PRO A 377 12.78 21.14 13.38
N VAL A 378 11.76 21.95 13.07
CA VAL A 378 11.27 23.04 13.93
C VAL A 378 10.03 22.59 14.70
N TYR A 379 9.89 23.06 15.95
CA TYR A 379 8.66 22.94 16.72
C TYR A 379 7.69 24.07 16.35
N VAL A 380 6.40 23.77 16.38
CA VAL A 380 5.29 24.74 16.25
C VAL A 380 4.25 24.49 17.36
N PRO A 381 3.37 25.46 17.70
CA PRO A 381 2.23 25.20 18.57
C PRO A 381 1.38 24.05 18.04
N ALA A 382 1.08 23.07 18.89
CA ALA A 382 0.32 21.89 18.50
C ALA A 382 -1.12 22.26 18.13
N GLN A 383 -1.56 21.88 16.93
CA GLN A 383 -2.86 22.23 16.38
C GLN A 383 -3.42 21.14 15.48
N ARG A 384 -4.71 20.86 15.65
CA ARG A 384 -5.49 19.98 14.78
C ARG A 384 -5.66 20.56 13.38
N ALA A 385 -6.15 19.76 12.45
CA ALA A 385 -6.28 20.08 11.03
C ALA A 385 -7.34 21.16 10.74
N ASP A 386 -8.34 21.32 11.62
CA ASP A 386 -9.28 22.45 11.60
C ASP A 386 -8.59 23.78 11.97
N GLY A 387 -7.56 23.73 12.81
CA GLY A 387 -6.82 24.85 13.37
C GLY A 387 -7.00 25.04 14.88
N SER A 388 -7.76 24.15 15.55
CA SER A 388 -7.93 24.20 17.00
C SER A 388 -6.63 23.83 17.73
N PRO A 389 -6.23 24.55 18.81
CA PRO A 389 -5.09 24.18 19.62
C PRO A 389 -5.28 22.83 20.31
N THR A 390 -4.19 22.08 20.49
CA THR A 390 -4.18 20.80 21.20
C THR A 390 -2.87 20.61 21.96
N SER A 391 -2.69 19.50 22.67
CA SER A 391 -1.40 19.04 23.18
C SER A 391 -1.09 17.64 22.68
N VAL A 392 0.20 17.31 22.62
CA VAL A 392 0.71 15.99 22.30
C VAL A 392 1.17 15.35 23.61
N VAL A 393 0.58 14.22 23.97
CA VAL A 393 0.92 13.45 25.16
C VAL A 393 1.85 12.30 24.77
N TYR A 394 3.00 12.19 25.43
CA TYR A 394 3.96 11.11 25.24
C TYR A 394 3.88 10.13 26.40
N HIS A 395 3.69 8.86 26.07
CA HIS A 395 3.59 7.74 27.01
C HIS A 395 4.88 6.90 27.01
N ASP A 396 5.12 6.13 28.07
CA ASP A 396 6.21 5.14 28.12
C ASP A 396 5.79 3.76 27.61
N GLU A 397 6.69 2.78 27.73
CA GLU A 397 6.44 1.38 27.35
C GLU A 397 5.37 0.66 28.21
N TYR A 398 4.85 1.33 29.25
CA TYR A 398 3.78 0.86 30.13
C TYR A 398 2.52 1.73 30.05
N GLY A 399 2.47 2.69 29.12
CA GLY A 399 1.32 3.59 28.93
C GLY A 399 1.26 4.79 29.88
N GLU A 400 2.19 4.93 30.81
CA GLU A 400 2.22 6.05 31.77
C GLU A 400 2.69 7.34 31.09
N VAL A 401 2.10 8.48 31.47
CA VAL A 401 2.37 9.77 30.84
C VAL A 401 3.74 10.31 31.27
N ILE A 402 4.70 10.35 30.34
CA ILE A 402 6.02 10.95 30.53
C ILE A 402 5.91 12.49 30.46
N GLU A 403 5.25 13.01 29.43
CA GLU A 403 5.32 14.43 29.07
C GLU A 403 4.11 14.87 28.23
N ASP A 404 3.46 15.98 28.61
CA ASP A 404 2.56 16.74 27.72
C ASP A 404 3.36 17.88 27.07
N ARG A 405 3.21 18.06 25.76
CA ARG A 405 3.71 19.24 25.04
C ARG A 405 2.58 19.92 24.28
N ASN A 406 2.44 21.23 24.48
CA ASN A 406 1.67 22.11 23.60
C ASN A 406 2.40 22.46 22.28
N VAL A 407 3.42 21.70 21.89
CA VAL A 407 4.21 21.88 20.66
C VAL A 407 4.52 20.55 19.99
N ALA A 408 4.40 20.52 18.67
CA ALA A 408 4.61 19.36 17.80
C ALA A 408 5.68 19.67 16.74
N LYS A 409 6.19 18.65 16.04
CA LYS A 409 6.99 18.84 14.82
C LYS A 409 6.12 18.60 13.59
N PRO A 410 5.96 19.58 12.68
CA PRO A 410 5.14 19.37 11.48
C PRO A 410 5.61 18.18 10.65
N ILE A 411 4.73 17.19 10.49
CA ILE A 411 4.97 16.02 9.64
C ILE A 411 4.35 16.32 8.28
N VAL A 412 5.14 16.23 7.21
CA VAL A 412 4.71 16.55 5.84
C VAL A 412 4.76 15.28 5.01
N VAL A 413 3.65 14.94 4.36
CA VAL A 413 3.55 13.82 3.42
C VAL A 413 3.15 14.36 2.04
N SER A 414 3.89 14.02 1.00
CA SER A 414 3.50 14.23 -0.40
C SER A 414 3.19 12.91 -1.07
N TYR A 415 2.16 12.86 -1.92
CA TYR A 415 1.76 11.65 -2.62
C TYR A 415 1.00 12.01 -3.90
N LEU A 416 0.85 11.05 -4.81
CA LEU A 416 -0.09 11.11 -5.92
C LEU A 416 -1.42 10.53 -5.47
N ASP A 417 -2.52 11.14 -5.90
CA ASP A 417 -3.90 10.76 -5.58
C ASP A 417 -4.71 10.89 -6.88
N GLY A 418 -5.53 9.89 -7.21
CA GLY A 418 -6.41 9.95 -8.38
C GLY A 418 -7.55 10.97 -8.21
N ILE A 419 -7.97 11.61 -9.30
CA ILE A 419 -9.05 12.60 -9.28
C ILE A 419 -10.31 12.01 -9.93
N GLU A 420 -11.44 12.03 -9.20
CA GLU A 420 -12.71 11.47 -9.66
C GLU A 420 -13.15 12.06 -11.01
N GLY A 421 -13.52 11.20 -11.96
CA GLY A 421 -13.97 11.61 -13.30
C GLY A 421 -12.84 12.00 -14.28
N THR A 422 -11.57 11.85 -13.89
CA THR A 422 -10.42 12.05 -14.78
C THR A 422 -9.40 10.93 -14.58
N ASP A 423 -8.98 10.25 -15.65
CA ASP A 423 -8.05 9.09 -15.60
C ASP A 423 -6.58 9.50 -15.34
N ALA A 424 -6.36 10.41 -14.38
CA ALA A 424 -5.08 11.06 -14.09
C ALA A 424 -4.94 11.39 -12.59
N ALA A 425 -3.70 11.58 -12.16
CA ALA A 425 -3.38 11.92 -10.77
C ALA A 425 -2.96 13.39 -10.61
N ASP A 426 -3.20 13.95 -9.43
CA ASP A 426 -2.65 15.24 -8.98
C ASP A 426 -1.65 15.01 -7.83
N VAL A 427 -0.71 15.94 -7.61
CA VAL A 427 0.13 15.96 -6.41
C VAL A 427 -0.69 16.49 -5.23
N PHE A 428 -0.79 15.69 -4.18
CA PHE A 428 -1.30 16.12 -2.88
C PHE A 428 -0.17 16.28 -1.87
N VAL A 429 -0.37 17.22 -0.94
CA VAL A 429 0.40 17.31 0.30
C VAL A 429 -0.56 17.33 1.48
N ALA A 430 -0.29 16.49 2.47
CA ALA A 430 -0.95 16.50 3.77
C ALA A 430 0.05 16.89 4.85
N ILE A 431 -0.39 17.67 5.84
CA ILE A 431 0.44 18.11 6.96
C ILE A 431 -0.29 17.90 8.29
N SER A 432 0.35 17.19 9.21
CA SER A 432 0.00 17.16 10.63
C SER A 432 0.82 18.19 11.41
N ARG A 433 0.24 18.74 12.47
CA ARG A 433 0.89 19.66 13.43
C ARG A 433 0.59 19.24 14.87
N ASP A 434 0.45 17.94 15.06
CA ASP A 434 -0.04 17.24 16.23
C ASP A 434 0.51 15.79 16.24
N ASP A 435 1.79 15.66 15.85
CA ASP A 435 2.60 14.41 15.77
C ASP A 435 1.91 13.20 15.07
N GLY A 436 0.91 13.43 14.22
CA GLY A 436 0.18 12.44 13.41
C GLY A 436 -1.34 12.42 13.62
N ASP A 437 -1.84 13.14 14.63
CA ASP A 437 -3.22 13.03 15.12
C ASP A 437 -4.28 13.54 14.13
N THR A 438 -3.99 14.55 13.32
CA THR A 438 -4.88 14.99 12.25
C THR A 438 -4.11 15.51 11.02
N TRP A 439 -4.69 15.40 9.83
CA TRP A 439 -4.00 15.67 8.57
C TRP A 439 -4.73 16.70 7.72
N LYS A 440 -4.09 17.86 7.51
CA LYS A 440 -4.62 18.91 6.63
C LYS A 440 -4.16 18.68 5.19
N ARG A 441 -4.99 17.98 4.41
CA ARG A 441 -4.78 17.72 2.96
C ARG A 441 -4.86 19.00 2.11
N ARG A 442 -4.11 19.03 1.01
CA ARG A 442 -4.14 20.06 -0.04
C ARG A 442 -3.72 19.45 -1.38
N ASN A 443 -4.61 19.44 -2.37
CA ASN A 443 -4.21 19.29 -3.78
C ASN A 443 -3.35 20.51 -4.16
N LEU A 444 -2.14 20.22 -4.64
CA LEU A 444 -1.06 21.18 -4.88
C LEU A 444 -0.90 21.54 -6.36
N SER A 445 -1.09 20.58 -7.26
CA SER A 445 -0.95 20.75 -8.71
C SER A 445 -2.22 21.31 -9.35
N LYS A 446 -3.40 20.73 -9.03
CA LYS A 446 -4.73 21.09 -9.56
C LYS A 446 -4.73 21.15 -11.08
N THR A 447 -4.56 19.99 -11.69
CA THR A 447 -4.20 19.85 -13.11
C THR A 447 -4.91 18.72 -13.83
N ALA A 448 -5.42 17.70 -13.11
CA ALA A 448 -6.20 16.62 -13.71
C ALA A 448 -7.46 17.13 -14.44
N ASP A 449 -8.05 18.24 -13.98
CA ASP A 449 -9.20 18.91 -14.60
C ASP A 449 -8.85 19.77 -15.85
N LYS A 450 -7.56 19.89 -16.21
CA LYS A 450 -7.08 20.85 -17.23
C LYS A 450 -6.47 20.18 -18.44
N SER A 451 -6.85 20.66 -19.62
CA SER A 451 -6.28 20.19 -20.88
C SER A 451 -4.85 20.67 -21.14
N SER A 452 -3.94 19.72 -21.33
CA SER A 452 -2.65 19.87 -21.99
C SER A 452 -2.79 19.98 -23.52
N LEU A 453 -1.67 19.98 -24.26
CA LEU A 453 -1.68 19.81 -25.72
C LEU A 453 -2.45 18.53 -26.11
N LEU A 454 -3.18 18.59 -27.23
CA LEU A 454 -4.06 17.51 -27.74
C LEU A 454 -5.30 17.19 -26.88
N GLY A 455 -5.49 17.87 -25.73
CA GLY A 455 -6.70 17.74 -24.92
C GLY A 455 -6.61 16.74 -23.76
N PHE A 456 -5.51 15.99 -23.62
CA PHE A 456 -5.29 15.10 -22.46
C PHE A 456 -5.31 15.90 -21.15
N PRO A 457 -5.79 15.32 -20.03
CA PRO A 457 -5.70 15.95 -18.72
C PRO A 457 -4.24 16.23 -18.34
N GLY A 458 -4.04 17.13 -17.37
CA GLY A 458 -2.81 17.14 -16.58
C GLY A 458 -2.67 15.82 -15.84
N ASP A 459 -1.45 15.39 -15.62
CA ASP A 459 -1.16 14.09 -15.01
C ASP A 459 0.17 14.20 -14.28
N SER A 460 0.08 14.43 -12.98
CA SER A 460 1.21 14.57 -12.09
C SER A 460 1.86 13.22 -11.84
N LYS A 461 3.19 13.17 -11.98
CA LYS A 461 4.02 11.99 -11.70
C LYS A 461 5.24 12.38 -10.85
N LYS A 462 5.68 11.43 -10.02
CA LYS A 462 6.92 11.47 -9.22
C LYS A 462 7.10 12.73 -8.35
N PRO A 463 6.23 12.97 -7.35
CA PRO A 463 6.40 14.05 -6.39
C PRO A 463 7.67 13.86 -5.56
N MET A 464 8.49 14.90 -5.50
CA MET A 464 9.77 14.96 -4.79
C MET A 464 9.68 15.99 -3.65
N LEU A 465 9.08 15.58 -2.53
CA LEU A 465 9.13 16.36 -1.29
C LEU A 465 10.56 16.45 -0.74
N LYS A 466 10.92 17.63 -0.26
CA LYS A 466 12.03 17.88 0.67
C LYS A 466 11.59 18.89 1.73
N VAL A 467 11.89 18.62 2.99
CA VAL A 467 11.71 19.59 4.08
C VAL A 467 13.07 20.02 4.61
N LYS A 468 13.22 21.33 4.87
CA LYS A 468 14.44 21.86 5.49
C LYS A 468 14.13 23.05 6.38
N ASP A 469 14.56 22.98 7.63
CA ASP A 469 14.36 24.01 8.64
C ASP A 469 12.85 24.29 8.82
N ASN A 470 12.34 25.46 8.44
CA ASN A 470 10.90 25.78 8.42
C ASN A 470 10.29 25.82 7.00
N LYS A 471 10.90 25.15 6.02
CA LYS A 471 10.59 25.28 4.58
C LYS A 471 10.24 23.93 3.97
N ILE A 472 9.17 23.91 3.19
CA ILE A 472 8.67 22.74 2.46
C ILE A 472 8.86 23.02 0.97
N PHE A 473 9.49 22.09 0.26
CA PHE A 473 9.66 22.14 -1.19
C PHE A 473 9.13 20.85 -1.82
N VAL A 474 8.38 20.97 -2.90
CA VAL A 474 7.88 19.83 -3.69
C VAL A 474 8.14 20.11 -5.16
N ALA A 475 8.66 19.13 -5.90
CA ALA A 475 8.81 19.18 -7.34
C ALA A 475 8.21 17.94 -7.99
N TRP A 476 7.63 18.06 -9.19
CA TRP A 476 7.03 16.94 -9.91
C TRP A 476 7.11 17.15 -11.42
N THR A 477 6.78 16.13 -12.20
CA THR A 477 6.55 16.24 -13.64
C THR A 477 5.05 16.13 -13.93
N ASP A 478 4.54 16.92 -14.87
CA ASP A 478 3.12 16.95 -15.21
C ASP A 478 2.90 16.99 -16.73
N LYS A 479 1.82 16.40 -17.23
CA LYS A 479 1.40 16.57 -18.64
C LYS A 479 0.81 17.96 -18.93
N TYR A 480 0.34 18.70 -17.93
CA TYR A 480 -0.08 20.09 -18.07
C TYR A 480 1.13 21.04 -18.14
N CYS A 481 1.25 21.79 -19.24
CA CYS A 481 2.38 22.69 -19.52
C CYS A 481 2.01 24.17 -19.69
N ARG A 482 0.74 24.55 -19.45
CA ARG A 482 0.27 25.95 -19.58
C ARG A 482 0.49 26.74 -18.28
N GLY A 483 0.57 28.06 -18.38
CA GLY A 483 0.90 28.94 -17.24
C GLY A 483 2.36 28.81 -16.76
N GLY A 484 2.73 29.62 -15.75
CA GLY A 484 4.10 29.77 -15.26
C GLY A 484 5.04 30.48 -16.26
N ARG A 485 6.12 31.09 -15.75
CA ARG A 485 7.12 31.83 -16.54
C ARG A 485 8.55 31.35 -16.21
N PRO A 486 9.06 30.28 -16.85
CA PRO A 486 10.49 29.98 -16.84
C PRO A 486 11.31 31.18 -17.33
N GLY A 487 12.49 31.45 -16.78
CA GLY A 487 13.26 32.67 -17.10
C GLY A 487 13.62 32.86 -18.59
N TYR A 488 13.72 31.78 -19.36
CA TYR A 488 13.94 31.79 -20.81
C TYR A 488 12.65 31.93 -21.64
N ALA A 489 11.49 32.01 -20.98
CA ALA A 489 10.16 32.26 -21.54
C ALA A 489 9.49 33.49 -20.91
N ILE A 490 10.30 34.34 -20.26
CA ILE A 490 9.99 35.75 -20.02
C ILE A 490 10.29 36.47 -21.35
N GLU A 491 9.43 37.42 -21.71
CA GLU A 491 9.68 38.38 -22.78
C GLU A 491 9.82 39.73 -22.10
N VAL A 492 10.75 40.56 -22.57
CA VAL A 492 11.13 41.84 -21.93
C VAL A 492 10.73 42.97 -22.87
N CYS A 493 9.97 43.97 -22.39
CA CYS A 493 9.67 45.15 -23.20
C CYS A 493 10.95 45.89 -23.65
N PRO A 494 10.98 46.47 -24.86
CA PRO A 494 12.00 47.45 -25.24
C PRO A 494 12.04 48.65 -24.28
N ASP A 495 13.26 49.18 -24.00
CA ASP A 495 13.49 50.33 -23.11
C ASP A 495 12.64 51.58 -23.44
N ASP A 496 12.19 51.72 -24.69
CA ASP A 496 11.39 52.85 -25.18
C ASP A 496 9.87 52.58 -25.19
N SER A 497 9.42 51.40 -24.75
CA SER A 497 8.01 50.97 -24.74
C SER A 497 7.63 50.15 -23.47
N PRO A 498 7.71 50.72 -22.25
CA PRO A 498 7.43 49.99 -21.00
C PRO A 498 5.96 49.57 -20.82
N ASP A 499 5.02 50.14 -21.59
CA ASP A 499 3.61 49.73 -21.62
C ASP A 499 3.33 48.62 -22.67
N CYS A 500 4.36 47.90 -23.14
CA CYS A 500 4.16 46.86 -24.17
C CYS A 500 3.32 45.69 -23.63
N GLN A 501 2.59 45.04 -24.54
CA GLN A 501 1.72 43.92 -24.21
C GLN A 501 2.35 42.60 -24.62
N ILE A 502 2.48 41.67 -23.68
CA ILE A 502 2.94 40.31 -23.93
C ILE A 502 1.72 39.38 -23.96
N CYS A 503 1.49 38.80 -25.13
CA CYS A 503 0.44 37.83 -25.38
C CYS A 503 0.93 36.42 -25.05
N ARG A 504 0.12 35.65 -24.31
CA ARG A 504 0.47 34.30 -23.83
C ARG A 504 -0.68 33.34 -24.03
N ASP A 505 -0.40 32.15 -24.56
CA ASP A 505 -1.37 31.06 -24.67
C ASP A 505 -1.79 30.55 -23.29
N THR A 506 -3.10 30.62 -23.02
CA THR A 506 -3.72 30.08 -21.80
C THR A 506 -4.75 29.01 -22.14
N GLU A 507 -5.32 28.37 -21.12
CA GLU A 507 -6.48 27.47 -21.26
C GLU A 507 -7.76 28.17 -21.74
N HIS A 508 -7.79 29.51 -21.76
CA HIS A 508 -8.87 30.33 -22.30
C HIS A 508 -8.50 31.01 -23.64
N GLY A 509 -7.40 30.60 -24.27
CA GLY A 509 -6.85 31.22 -25.48
C GLY A 509 -5.73 32.22 -25.20
N GLU A 510 -5.36 33.00 -26.21
CA GLU A 510 -4.32 34.04 -26.11
C GLU A 510 -4.80 35.19 -25.20
N ILE A 511 -4.06 35.47 -24.13
CA ILE A 511 -4.30 36.61 -23.24
C ILE A 511 -3.09 37.54 -23.28
N CYS A 512 -3.32 38.78 -23.71
CA CYS A 512 -2.32 39.85 -23.70
C CYS A 512 -2.45 40.67 -22.42
N THR A 513 -1.38 40.71 -21.63
CA THR A 513 -1.26 41.62 -20.47
C THR A 513 -0.22 42.68 -20.77
N ILE A 514 -0.31 43.85 -20.14
CA ILE A 514 0.87 44.72 -20.00
C ILE A 514 1.98 43.89 -19.34
N ASP A 515 3.23 44.13 -19.73
CA ASP A 515 4.39 43.49 -19.12
C ASP A 515 4.49 43.81 -17.61
N TYR A 516 5.26 42.99 -16.89
CA TYR A 516 5.50 43.16 -15.47
C TYR A 516 7.01 43.28 -15.20
N PRO A 517 7.59 44.50 -15.18
CA PRO A 517 9.03 44.73 -15.06
C PRO A 517 9.72 44.22 -13.78
N GLY A 518 8.97 43.55 -12.89
CA GLY A 518 9.53 42.76 -11.81
C GLY A 518 10.05 41.38 -12.24
N ASP A 519 9.64 40.83 -13.40
CA ASP A 519 10.15 39.55 -13.91
C ASP A 519 11.32 39.66 -14.91
N ASP A 520 11.52 40.82 -15.56
CA ASP A 520 12.74 41.22 -16.31
C ASP A 520 14.05 40.81 -15.61
N ALA A 521 14.12 41.00 -14.29
CA ALA A 521 15.29 40.71 -13.47
C ALA A 521 15.68 39.22 -13.43
N TYR A 522 14.80 38.32 -13.90
CA TYR A 522 14.99 36.88 -13.99
C TYR A 522 15.02 36.35 -15.43
N TRP A 523 14.90 37.23 -16.44
CA TRP A 523 15.02 36.89 -17.85
C TRP A 523 16.39 36.27 -18.17
N GLN A 524 16.43 35.30 -19.08
CA GLN A 524 17.66 34.67 -19.58
C GLN A 524 17.57 34.37 -21.09
N ASP A 525 18.69 34.48 -21.81
CA ASP A 525 18.80 34.01 -23.21
C ASP A 525 18.49 32.50 -23.32
N ASP A 526 17.63 32.12 -24.28
CA ASP A 526 17.42 30.71 -24.66
C ASP A 526 18.58 30.15 -25.51
N ILE A 527 19.77 30.07 -24.89
CA ILE A 527 21.00 29.55 -25.53
C ILE A 527 20.91 28.06 -25.92
N PHE A 528 19.87 27.35 -25.49
CA PHE A 528 19.67 25.92 -25.72
C PHE A 528 18.55 25.59 -26.71
N GLY A 529 17.70 26.56 -27.07
CA GLY A 529 16.56 26.35 -27.95
C GLY A 529 15.45 25.53 -27.28
N VAL A 530 15.15 25.80 -26.00
CA VAL A 530 14.11 25.16 -25.18
C VAL A 530 12.87 26.04 -24.93
N ALA A 531 12.87 27.31 -25.32
CA ALA A 531 11.71 28.20 -25.26
C ALA A 531 10.61 27.82 -26.27
N GLY A 532 9.36 28.19 -26.00
CA GLY A 532 8.21 27.96 -26.89
C GLY A 532 7.26 26.85 -26.41
N PRO A 533 6.33 26.41 -27.28
CA PRO A 533 5.18 25.62 -26.87
C PRO A 533 5.51 24.16 -26.52
N GLN A 534 4.59 23.55 -25.76
CA GLN A 534 4.53 22.11 -25.51
C GLN A 534 4.54 21.33 -26.83
N ARG A 535 5.21 20.17 -26.84
CA ARG A 535 5.28 19.24 -27.97
C ARG A 535 4.73 17.87 -27.61
N SER A 536 4.83 16.95 -28.56
CA SER A 536 4.26 15.61 -28.52
C SER A 536 5.15 14.61 -29.27
N VAL A 537 4.88 13.32 -29.07
CA VAL A 537 5.47 12.19 -29.80
C VAL A 537 4.38 11.22 -30.23
N ILE A 538 4.54 10.63 -31.41
CA ILE A 538 3.80 9.45 -31.87
C ILE A 538 4.76 8.28 -31.79
N TYR A 539 4.36 7.18 -31.15
CA TYR A 539 5.14 5.96 -31.12
C TYR A 539 4.80 5.11 -32.35
N GLU A 540 5.56 5.26 -33.44
CA GLU A 540 5.34 4.52 -34.69
C GLU A 540 5.38 2.98 -34.51
N GLU A 541 6.12 2.50 -33.51
CA GLU A 541 6.25 1.10 -33.11
C GLU A 541 5.06 0.60 -32.26
N PHE A 542 4.22 1.50 -31.76
CA PHE A 542 3.11 1.27 -30.81
C PHE A 542 1.92 2.21 -31.09
N PRO A 543 1.27 2.10 -32.27
CA PRO A 543 0.28 3.07 -32.76
C PRO A 543 -0.98 3.18 -31.87
N GLU A 544 -1.31 2.16 -31.09
CA GLU A 544 -2.41 2.13 -30.13
C GLU A 544 -2.28 3.18 -29.01
N MET A 545 -1.05 3.62 -28.71
CA MET A 545 -0.82 4.69 -27.74
C MET A 545 -1.12 6.09 -28.28
N GLY A 546 -1.30 6.25 -29.60
CA GLY A 546 -1.61 7.52 -30.25
C GLY A 546 -0.49 8.56 -30.12
N GLU A 547 -0.88 9.83 -30.26
CA GLU A 547 0.01 10.97 -30.05
C GLU A 547 -0.04 11.40 -28.57
N ARG A 548 1.11 11.48 -27.90
CA ARG A 548 1.19 11.79 -26.46
C ARG A 548 1.96 13.10 -26.21
N PRO A 549 1.46 14.01 -25.36
CA PRO A 549 2.13 15.27 -25.06
C PRO A 549 3.32 15.09 -24.11
N TYR A 550 4.31 15.97 -24.25
CA TYR A 550 5.51 16.03 -23.41
C TYR A 550 5.20 16.60 -22.04
N SER A 551 5.90 16.12 -21.01
CA SER A 551 5.73 16.59 -19.63
C SER A 551 6.62 17.79 -19.28
N CYS A 552 6.10 18.67 -18.42
CA CYS A 552 6.78 19.82 -17.83
C CYS A 552 7.20 19.55 -16.38
N VAL A 553 8.30 20.16 -15.94
CA VAL A 553 8.65 20.23 -14.51
C VAL A 553 7.90 21.36 -13.84
N TRP A 554 7.27 21.05 -12.71
CA TRP A 554 6.64 21.98 -11.81
C TRP A 554 7.29 21.91 -10.42
N THR A 555 7.21 23.03 -9.71
CA THR A 555 7.64 23.14 -8.31
C THR A 555 6.60 23.91 -7.50
N ALA A 556 6.55 23.66 -6.20
CA ALA A 556 5.86 24.51 -5.25
C ALA A 556 6.62 24.56 -3.92
N ARG A 557 6.46 25.67 -3.22
CA ARG A 557 7.15 25.98 -1.97
C ARG A 557 6.17 26.45 -0.91
N ALA A 558 6.50 26.18 0.35
CA ALA A 558 5.82 26.74 1.50
C ALA A 558 6.78 27.07 2.65
N VAL A 559 6.43 28.07 3.45
CA VAL A 559 7.14 28.46 4.67
C VAL A 559 6.20 28.29 5.85
N ILE A 560 6.68 27.62 6.90
CA ILE A 560 5.99 27.47 8.17
C ILE A 560 6.44 28.60 9.09
N GLU A 561 5.51 29.37 9.67
CA GLU A 561 5.81 30.36 10.71
C GLU A 561 5.94 29.66 12.07
N PRO A 562 7.15 29.55 12.67
CA PRO A 562 7.33 28.70 13.85
C PRO A 562 6.55 29.17 15.09
N ASN A 563 6.22 30.46 15.18
CA ASN A 563 5.53 31.01 16.36
C ASN A 563 4.02 30.73 16.37
N THR A 564 3.41 30.43 15.21
CA THR A 564 1.96 30.19 15.09
C THR A 564 1.60 28.84 14.49
N GLY A 565 2.53 28.18 13.80
CA GLY A 565 2.27 26.97 13.03
C GLY A 565 1.52 27.22 11.71
N ASP A 566 1.36 28.48 11.28
CA ASP A 566 0.76 28.83 9.99
C ASP A 566 1.68 28.43 8.82
N ILE A 567 1.07 28.00 7.71
CA ILE A 567 1.79 27.48 6.55
C ILE A 567 1.47 28.33 5.32
N GLN A 568 2.38 29.25 4.99
CA GLN A 568 2.28 30.09 3.80
C GLN A 568 2.71 29.29 2.56
N TRP A 569 1.73 28.85 1.78
CA TRP A 569 1.93 28.24 0.46
C TRP A 569 2.06 29.30 -0.63
N PHE A 570 3.01 29.10 -1.54
CA PHE A 570 3.19 29.89 -2.75
C PHE A 570 2.40 29.26 -3.92
N LYS A 571 2.19 30.01 -5.00
CA LYS A 571 1.61 29.46 -6.25
C LYS A 571 2.60 28.44 -6.85
N PRO A 572 2.15 27.35 -7.50
CA PRO A 572 3.04 26.49 -8.28
C PRO A 572 3.79 27.25 -9.38
N GLU A 573 5.08 26.96 -9.51
CA GLU A 573 6.03 27.60 -10.42
C GLU A 573 6.51 26.57 -11.46
N LYS A 574 6.21 26.80 -12.73
CA LYS A 574 6.64 25.94 -13.85
C LYS A 574 8.10 26.22 -14.20
N VAL A 575 8.92 25.18 -14.27
CA VAL A 575 10.36 25.27 -14.51
C VAL A 575 10.74 24.96 -15.97
N SER A 576 10.05 24.03 -16.62
CA SER A 576 10.29 23.69 -18.03
C SER A 576 9.11 23.96 -18.96
N SER A 577 9.35 24.00 -20.27
CA SER A 577 8.39 24.44 -21.30
C SER A 577 7.54 23.35 -21.92
N GLY A 578 7.95 22.08 -21.81
CA GLY A 578 7.33 20.95 -22.53
C GLY A 578 7.74 20.91 -24.01
N ARG A 579 8.68 21.74 -24.46
CA ARG A 579 9.32 21.62 -25.79
C ARG A 579 10.26 20.40 -25.87
N ARG A 580 10.62 19.86 -24.71
CA ARG A 580 11.33 18.60 -24.46
C ARG A 580 10.56 17.84 -23.37
N ASP A 581 10.64 16.51 -23.35
CA ASP A 581 9.85 15.67 -22.46
C ASP A 581 10.59 15.39 -21.14
N ALA A 582 10.06 15.92 -20.03
CA ALA A 582 10.67 15.79 -18.70
C ALA A 582 10.01 14.69 -17.86
N TYR A 583 10.79 13.72 -17.35
CA TYR A 583 10.22 12.54 -16.68
C TYR A 583 10.96 12.01 -15.45
N GLN A 584 12.29 11.97 -15.44
CA GLN A 584 13.03 11.69 -14.19
C GLN A 584 13.40 13.02 -13.51
N ILE A 585 13.01 13.16 -12.25
CA ILE A 585 13.28 14.33 -11.41
C ILE A 585 13.70 13.89 -10.00
N PHE A 586 14.67 14.60 -9.41
CA PHE A 586 15.12 14.41 -8.04
C PHE A 586 15.27 15.77 -7.35
N ALA A 587 14.92 15.85 -6.06
CA ALA A 587 15.08 17.05 -5.24
C ALA A 587 16.01 16.80 -4.04
N GLY A 588 16.88 17.78 -3.76
CA GLY A 588 17.78 17.82 -2.61
C GLY A 588 17.71 19.16 -1.87
N ALA A 589 18.11 19.17 -0.61
CA ALA A 589 18.18 20.37 0.22
C ALA A 589 19.48 20.39 1.04
N GLY A 590 20.14 21.54 1.11
CA GLY A 590 21.38 21.75 1.87
C GLY A 590 21.22 22.82 2.94
N THR A 591 21.64 22.52 4.18
CA THR A 591 21.69 23.49 5.29
C THR A 591 22.48 24.73 4.88
N ASP A 592 21.91 25.91 5.13
CA ASP A 592 22.50 27.22 4.81
C ASP A 592 22.87 27.43 3.32
N VAL A 593 22.33 26.62 2.40
CA VAL A 593 22.59 26.72 0.96
C VAL A 593 21.29 26.95 0.18
N ALA A 594 20.59 25.88 -0.19
CA ALA A 594 19.50 25.93 -1.17
C ALA A 594 18.64 24.66 -1.13
N PHE A 595 17.45 24.75 -1.72
CA PHE A 595 16.82 23.60 -2.36
C PHE A 595 17.27 23.55 -3.82
N ALA A 596 17.55 22.35 -4.33
CA ALA A 596 17.97 22.13 -5.70
C ALA A 596 17.25 20.93 -6.31
N ILE A 597 16.91 21.04 -7.59
CA ILE A 597 16.37 19.96 -8.40
C ILE A 597 17.34 19.61 -9.53
N VAL A 598 17.33 18.33 -9.91
CA VAL A 598 17.90 17.85 -11.17
C VAL A 598 16.82 17.07 -11.91
N TRP A 599 16.75 17.23 -13.23
CA TRP A 599 15.79 16.51 -14.06
C TRP A 599 16.35 16.18 -15.44
N GLN A 600 15.79 15.15 -16.06
CA GLN A 600 16.11 14.70 -17.42
C GLN A 600 15.10 15.28 -18.42
N GLU A 601 15.56 15.68 -19.60
CA GLU A 601 14.70 16.10 -20.72
C GLU A 601 15.08 15.47 -22.07
N ASP A 602 14.13 14.75 -22.68
CA ASP A 602 14.30 14.15 -24.00
C ASP A 602 13.89 15.11 -25.13
N PRO A 603 14.76 15.38 -26.13
CA PRO A 603 14.42 16.25 -27.25
C PRO A 603 13.42 15.65 -28.25
N LYS A 604 12.99 14.40 -28.08
CA LYS A 604 12.08 13.67 -28.98
C LYS A 604 10.90 12.97 -28.28
N GLY A 605 10.77 13.10 -26.96
CA GLY A 605 9.91 12.23 -26.15
C GLY A 605 10.67 10.97 -25.72
N LEU A 606 10.42 10.50 -24.49
CA LEU A 606 10.97 9.23 -24.05
C LEU A 606 10.52 8.08 -24.94
N ARG A 607 11.39 7.09 -25.16
CA ARG A 607 11.00 5.87 -25.86
C ARG A 607 10.38 4.86 -24.90
N PRO A 608 9.45 4.00 -25.37
CA PRO A 608 9.02 2.81 -24.65
C PRO A 608 10.21 2.03 -24.08
N GLY A 609 10.01 1.43 -22.91
CA GLY A 609 10.82 0.31 -22.46
C GLY A 609 10.32 -1.00 -23.07
N GLU A 610 11.17 -2.00 -23.13
CA GLU A 610 10.83 -3.33 -23.66
C GLU A 610 10.03 -4.19 -22.65
N GLY A 611 9.62 -3.61 -21.50
CA GLY A 611 8.85 -4.29 -20.45
C GLY A 611 9.71 -5.06 -19.44
N GLU A 612 11.04 -4.91 -19.50
CA GLU A 612 12.03 -5.66 -18.71
C GLU A 612 12.13 -5.21 -17.22
N GLY A 613 11.01 -4.98 -16.54
CA GLY A 613 11.03 -4.68 -15.09
C GLY A 613 9.68 -4.36 -14.45
N PRO A 614 9.62 -4.36 -13.11
CA PRO A 614 8.37 -4.28 -12.35
C PRO A 614 7.57 -3.00 -12.57
N GLY A 615 6.35 -3.17 -13.07
CA GLY A 615 5.35 -2.11 -13.28
C GLY A 615 4.59 -2.30 -14.60
N ASP A 616 3.27 -2.08 -14.56
CA ASP A 616 2.37 -2.29 -15.70
C ASP A 616 2.75 -1.49 -16.94
N GLY A 617 3.23 -2.22 -17.96
CA GLY A 617 3.50 -1.69 -19.29
C GLY A 617 4.70 -0.75 -19.39
N TRP A 618 5.57 -1.03 -20.36
CA TRP A 618 6.56 -0.07 -20.87
C TRP A 618 7.67 0.33 -19.88
N SER A 619 7.79 -0.39 -18.76
CA SER A 619 8.92 -0.36 -17.83
C SER A 619 10.26 -0.47 -18.57
N GLY A 620 11.24 0.34 -18.14
CA GLY A 620 12.55 0.45 -18.79
C GLY A 620 12.67 1.54 -19.87
N ALA A 621 11.79 2.54 -19.87
CA ALA A 621 11.75 3.66 -20.84
C ALA A 621 13.14 4.25 -21.18
N ARG A 622 13.49 4.26 -22.47
CA ARG A 622 14.84 4.58 -22.96
C ARG A 622 14.93 6.03 -23.48
N SER A 623 16.02 6.72 -23.16
CA SER A 623 16.26 8.08 -23.64
C SER A 623 16.82 8.12 -25.07
N THR A 624 16.60 9.22 -25.78
CA THR A 624 17.13 9.45 -27.12
C THR A 624 18.47 10.20 -27.10
N ASN A 625 19.23 10.09 -28.20
CA ASN A 625 20.49 10.82 -28.37
C ASN A 625 20.29 12.34 -28.22
N LYS A 626 21.11 12.97 -27.36
CA LYS A 626 20.99 14.36 -26.87
C LYS A 626 19.91 14.60 -25.82
N THR A 627 19.49 13.58 -25.08
CA THR A 627 18.84 13.78 -23.78
C THR A 627 19.82 14.43 -22.81
N ASP A 628 19.39 15.51 -22.16
CA ASP A 628 20.22 16.32 -21.26
C ASP A 628 19.72 16.19 -19.81
N ILE A 629 20.63 16.41 -18.85
CA ILE A 629 20.31 16.54 -17.43
C ILE A 629 20.47 18.01 -17.04
N TRP A 630 19.36 18.59 -16.59
CA TRP A 630 19.29 19.97 -16.11
C TRP A 630 19.44 20.03 -14.59
N TYR A 631 19.75 21.23 -14.08
CA TYR A 631 19.63 21.54 -12.66
C TYR A 631 19.10 22.96 -12.46
N SER A 632 18.38 23.17 -11.37
CA SER A 632 17.93 24.49 -10.90
C SER A 632 17.96 24.52 -9.37
N TYR A 633 18.05 25.70 -8.78
CA TYR A 633 18.10 25.87 -7.33
C TYR A 633 17.53 27.22 -6.88
N ILE A 634 17.05 27.25 -5.64
CA ILE A 634 16.59 28.46 -4.94
C ILE A 634 17.26 28.52 -3.57
N THR A 635 17.91 29.66 -3.26
CA THR A 635 18.64 29.80 -1.98
C THR A 635 17.66 29.87 -0.81
N LEU A 636 18.09 29.47 0.39
CA LEU A 636 17.23 29.55 1.58
C LEU A 636 16.82 31.00 1.95
N GLY A 637 17.58 32.00 1.50
CA GLY A 637 17.26 33.43 1.67
C GLY A 637 16.31 33.98 0.61
N ASP A 638 16.22 33.34 -0.56
CA ASP A 638 15.24 33.68 -1.60
C ASP A 638 13.92 32.91 -1.43
N PHE A 639 13.96 31.74 -0.80
CA PHE A 639 12.85 30.80 -0.67
C PHE A 639 11.55 31.42 -0.12
N GLY A 640 11.67 32.33 0.85
CA GLY A 640 10.54 33.03 1.47
C GLY A 640 10.18 34.36 0.81
N LYS A 641 10.83 34.76 -0.29
CA LYS A 641 10.51 36.02 -0.98
C LYS A 641 9.16 35.91 -1.68
N ILE A 642 8.34 36.92 -1.42
CA ILE A 642 7.01 37.16 -1.99
C ILE A 642 7.13 38.45 -2.80
N ASP A 643 6.64 38.42 -4.04
CA ASP A 643 6.40 39.67 -4.76
C ASP A 643 5.00 40.17 -4.43
N TYR A 644 4.93 41.30 -3.72
CA TYR A 644 3.69 41.95 -3.32
C TYR A 644 3.11 42.89 -4.38
N ASN A 645 3.86 43.15 -5.47
CA ASN A 645 3.42 44.01 -6.57
C ASN A 645 2.98 43.22 -7.81
N TYR A 646 3.14 41.90 -7.81
CA TYR A 646 2.71 41.01 -8.89
C TYR A 646 1.17 41.04 -9.04
N PRO A 647 0.62 41.24 -10.25
CA PRO A 647 -0.82 41.43 -10.50
C PRO A 647 -1.69 40.15 -10.42
#